data_AF-A0A7S2A5G7-F1
#
_entry.id   AF-A0A7S2A5G7-F1
#
_cell.length_a   1.000
_cell.length_b   1.000
_cell.length_c   1.000
_cell.angle_alpha   90.00
_cell.angle_beta   90.00
_cell.angle_gamma   90.00
#
_symmetry.space_group_name_H-M   'P 1'
#
loop_
_entity.id
_entity.type
_entity.pdbx_description
1 polymer ?
#
loop_
_entity_poly.entity_id
_entity_poly.type
_entity_poly.pdbx_seq_one_letter_code
_entity_poly.pdbx_strand_id
1 'polypeptide(L)'
;PGVVLHYLIRQEPFTTMAIELQSGRFDCPDRLFFDLAATWKSCLTSTSDVKELTPEFFTCPEILLNTCNFPLGETQSGIVVSNVNLPPWANGSPYEFVRMHRLALESEYVSQNLNHWVDLIFGYKQRGSNAAAAHNVFHYLSYEGSVDLDKITDEIDRRATESHIQNFGQTPSQLIVKEPHPTRSAAEDCWKPLCYEISCIKELRCHTPKKQFGGSQAHGAVISIHVLTESIVVIYSDFTVGTYKWSASRNGFSFKMDKMRIIGCRDSSMSSSAVFGGDCAPERAARKKSSSSRNGIDNNANNGKSVVGHWSFGMTLGGSTNDGLRRRAAIGTMRTSKAFEGSSGLMDASYLLLSCGYFDGTVKMHSIDGLRMKCSGSGGHRGAINCLKIGTDGGLMVTGGQDATCRVWVVDHSDMAIALTDGYVQTALATFNGETNENLLSCCHVLWGHEEAITCLDFSSDLDLVISGSVDGIVCIHSVRRGKFIRSIDMNESSLDRALHNRFDMHTPVRLLTLHSNGNFATHLEDGMLILYTVNGAKLCSTDSGEKLNAMTICTGGEMLVTGGESCHVVIRSMRDLGVRCVLDLSNHGPIRCITLTPSSLNPAPQFMYIGTEDGKVTIVDRGPMQRKPLAEGEEEVPYWNVR
;
A
#
# COMPACT_ATOMS: atom_id res chain seq x y z
N PRO A 1 26.53 3.50 15.57
CA PRO A 1 25.65 4.23 16.52
C PRO A 1 26.06 5.70 16.72
N GLY A 2 27.34 5.99 16.98
CA GLY A 2 27.82 7.35 17.29
C GLY A 2 27.50 8.42 16.24
N VAL A 3 27.54 8.09 14.94
CA VAL A 3 27.19 9.03 13.85
C VAL A 3 25.72 9.44 13.90
N VAL A 4 24.81 8.49 14.14
CA VAL A 4 23.38 8.77 14.25
C VAL A 4 23.12 9.65 15.47
N LEU A 5 23.69 9.31 16.62
CA LEU A 5 23.56 10.11 17.84
C LEU A 5 24.15 11.51 17.68
N HIS A 6 25.24 11.66 16.93
CA HIS A 6 25.85 12.96 16.62
C HIS A 6 24.88 13.85 15.82
N TYR A 7 24.25 13.33 14.77
CA TYR A 7 23.30 14.11 13.96
C TYR A 7 21.96 14.36 14.67
N LEU A 8 21.44 13.36 15.38
CA LEU A 8 20.10 13.39 15.98
C LEU A 8 20.10 13.82 17.45
N ILE A 9 21.20 14.37 17.97
CA ILE A 9 21.36 14.74 19.40
C ILE A 9 20.26 15.66 19.94
N ARG A 10 19.51 16.35 19.07
CA ARG A 10 18.41 17.26 19.43
C ARG A 10 17.04 16.60 19.50
N GLN A 11 16.94 15.31 19.20
CA GLN A 11 15.68 14.58 19.18
C GLN A 11 15.70 13.43 20.19
N GLU A 12 14.64 13.28 20.97
CA GLU A 12 14.47 12.10 21.82
C GLU A 12 14.03 10.89 20.97
N PRO A 13 14.45 9.66 21.31
CA PRO A 13 15.26 9.26 22.48
C PRO A 13 16.79 9.39 22.26
N PHE A 14 17.24 9.94 21.13
CA PHE A 14 18.66 10.00 20.76
C PHE A 14 19.47 10.92 21.67
N THR A 15 18.87 11.99 22.19
CA THR A 15 19.48 12.85 23.21
C THR A 15 19.84 12.04 24.46
N THR A 16 18.88 11.30 25.02
CA THR A 16 19.11 10.43 26.18
C THR A 16 20.22 9.41 25.92
N MET A 17 20.19 8.75 24.76
CA MET A 17 21.22 7.77 24.38
C MET A 17 22.61 8.41 24.21
N ALA A 18 22.70 9.63 23.69
CA ALA A 18 23.98 10.35 23.55
C ALA A 18 24.58 10.73 24.90
N ILE A 19 23.74 11.14 25.86
CA ILE A 19 24.15 11.45 27.23
C ILE A 19 24.65 10.18 27.94
N GLU A 20 23.93 9.06 27.81
CA GLU A 20 24.34 7.78 28.38
C GLU A 20 25.70 7.32 27.83
N LEU A 21 25.88 7.41 26.50
CA LEU A 21 27.14 7.08 25.84
C LEU A 21 28.31 7.94 26.37
N GLN A 22 28.03 9.19 26.74
CA GLN A 22 29.01 10.15 27.22
C GLN A 22 29.01 10.30 28.75
N SER A 23 28.71 9.19 29.46
CA SER A 23 28.79 9.08 30.93
C SER A 23 27.92 10.08 31.69
N GLY A 24 26.69 10.32 31.19
CA GLY A 24 25.68 11.13 31.88
C GLY A 24 25.75 12.63 31.60
N ARG A 25 26.49 13.07 30.57
CA ARG A 25 26.59 14.50 30.18
C ARG A 25 26.65 14.69 28.66
N PHE A 26 26.40 15.90 28.19
CA PHE A 26 26.67 16.27 26.80
C PHE A 26 28.17 16.25 26.48
N ASP A 27 28.51 15.99 25.22
CA ASP A 27 29.89 16.07 24.76
C ASP A 27 30.39 17.53 24.68
N CYS A 28 31.70 17.70 24.47
CA CYS A 28 32.32 19.00 24.24
C CYS A 28 31.58 19.77 23.13
N PRO A 29 31.16 21.04 23.35
CA PRO A 29 30.40 21.81 22.38
C PRO A 29 31.05 21.88 20.98
N ASP A 30 32.39 21.98 20.92
CA ASP A 30 33.16 21.99 19.66
C ASP A 30 33.07 20.69 18.85
N ARG A 31 32.68 19.57 19.46
CA ARG A 31 32.48 18.27 18.79
C ARG A 31 31.02 17.98 18.46
N LEU A 32 30.08 18.78 18.97
CA LEU A 32 28.67 18.61 18.68
C LEU A 32 28.37 18.99 17.24
N PHE A 33 27.33 18.40 16.68
CA PHE A 33 26.80 18.80 15.40
C PHE A 33 26.10 20.16 15.57
N PHE A 34 26.70 21.26 15.13
CA PHE A 34 26.08 22.59 15.24
C PHE A 34 26.21 23.45 13.98
N ASP A 35 27.03 23.06 13.00
CA ASP A 35 27.22 23.82 11.77
C ASP A 35 27.41 22.87 10.58
N LEU A 36 26.46 22.92 9.63
CA LEU A 36 26.46 22.05 8.46
C LEU A 36 27.68 22.25 7.55
N ALA A 37 28.11 23.50 7.36
CA ALA A 37 29.23 23.80 6.49
C ALA A 37 30.55 23.33 7.12
N ALA A 38 30.69 23.49 8.44
CA ALA A 38 31.84 22.97 9.18
C ALA A 38 31.89 21.44 9.15
N THR A 39 30.75 20.76 9.38
CA THR A 39 30.66 19.29 9.32
C THR A 39 30.99 18.76 7.93
N TRP A 40 30.42 19.36 6.87
CA TRP A 40 30.75 18.99 5.49
C TRP A 40 32.24 19.14 5.18
N LYS A 41 32.85 20.25 5.61
CA LYS A 41 34.29 20.50 5.43
C LYS A 41 35.14 19.47 6.19
N SER A 42 34.72 19.06 7.39
CA SER A 42 35.39 18.00 8.16
C SER A 42 35.43 16.70 7.38
N CYS A 43 34.30 16.26 6.81
CA CYS A 43 34.22 15.03 6.03
C CYS A 43 35.09 15.03 4.76
N LEU A 44 35.40 16.20 4.21
CA LEU A 44 36.25 16.33 3.02
C LEU A 44 37.75 16.41 3.32
N THR A 45 38.12 16.81 4.54
CA THR A 45 39.51 17.18 4.87
C THR A 45 40.14 16.31 5.94
N SER A 46 39.34 15.74 6.84
CA SER A 46 39.82 14.89 7.92
C SER A 46 39.94 13.45 7.46
N THR A 47 41.09 12.83 7.72
CA THR A 47 41.34 11.42 7.37
C THR A 47 40.53 10.44 8.22
N SER A 48 40.02 10.89 9.36
CA SER A 48 39.21 10.08 10.27
C SER A 48 37.71 10.32 10.12
N ASP A 49 37.30 11.30 9.32
CA ASP A 49 35.90 11.68 9.17
C ASP A 49 35.40 11.34 7.76
N VAL A 50 34.80 10.17 7.61
CA VAL A 50 34.23 9.67 6.35
C VAL A 50 32.74 9.35 6.50
N LYS A 51 32.04 10.13 7.33
CA LYS A 51 30.62 9.92 7.64
C LYS A 51 29.74 10.22 6.42
N GLU A 52 28.76 9.36 6.22
CA GLU A 52 27.65 9.57 5.27
C GLU A 52 26.44 10.20 5.97
N LEU A 53 25.48 10.69 5.19
CA LEU A 53 24.23 11.24 5.68
C LEU A 53 23.27 10.16 6.20
N THR A 54 22.32 10.56 7.04
CA THR A 54 21.20 9.72 7.48
C THR A 54 19.90 10.14 6.76
N PRO A 55 18.87 9.27 6.67
CA PRO A 55 17.62 9.57 5.97
C PRO A 55 16.91 10.84 6.46
N GLU A 56 17.07 11.18 7.74
CA GLU A 56 16.44 12.33 8.39
C GLU A 56 16.80 13.66 7.73
N PHE A 57 17.98 13.77 7.10
CA PHE A 57 18.37 14.97 6.33
C PHE A 57 17.45 15.26 5.13
N PHE A 58 16.67 14.26 4.70
CA PHE A 58 15.74 14.36 3.58
C PHE A 58 14.27 14.32 4.02
N THR A 59 13.99 14.15 5.32
CA THR A 59 12.63 13.91 5.82
C THR A 59 12.25 14.66 7.09
N CYS A 60 13.18 14.92 8.02
CA CYS A 60 12.90 15.39 9.37
C CYS A 60 13.65 16.70 9.66
N PRO A 61 13.02 17.88 9.46
CA PRO A 61 13.62 19.17 9.76
C PRO A 61 13.89 19.39 11.26
N GLU A 62 13.21 18.65 12.12
CA GLU A 62 13.32 18.75 13.58
C GLU A 62 14.73 18.39 14.09
N ILE A 63 15.49 17.56 13.38
CA ILE A 63 16.88 17.21 13.77
C ILE A 63 17.81 18.44 13.83
N LEU A 64 17.45 19.53 13.13
CA LEU A 64 18.21 20.77 13.04
C LEU A 64 17.79 21.80 14.10
N LEU A 65 16.71 21.52 14.84
CA LEU A 65 16.09 22.41 15.81
C LEU A 65 16.27 21.88 17.23
N ASN A 66 16.68 22.76 18.14
CA ASN A 66 16.72 22.49 19.58
C ASN A 66 15.37 22.87 20.21
N THR A 67 14.30 22.18 19.82
CA THR A 67 12.92 22.46 20.30
C THR A 67 12.77 22.26 21.80
N CYS A 68 13.54 21.34 22.39
CA CYS A 68 13.53 21.04 23.82
C CYS A 68 14.45 21.95 24.66
N ASN A 69 15.13 22.94 24.05
CA ASN A 69 16.05 23.86 24.73
C ASN A 69 17.16 23.15 25.54
N PHE A 70 17.76 22.10 24.96
CA PHE A 70 18.86 21.39 25.60
C PHE A 70 20.08 22.30 25.83
N PRO A 71 20.78 22.17 26.97
CA PRO A 71 21.97 22.96 27.30
C PRO A 71 23.22 22.39 26.61
N LEU A 72 23.36 22.65 25.31
CA LEU A 72 24.46 22.11 24.48
C LEU A 72 25.79 22.88 24.62
N GLY A 73 25.82 23.94 25.43
CA GLY A 73 27.03 24.69 25.79
C GLY A 73 27.48 25.73 24.76
N GLU A 74 28.72 26.19 24.91
CA GLU A 74 29.35 27.22 24.08
C GLU A 74 30.72 26.72 23.61
N THR A 75 31.03 26.90 22.33
CA THR A 75 32.31 26.49 21.74
C THR A 75 33.46 27.38 22.23
N GLN A 76 34.71 26.95 22.00
CA GLN A 76 35.88 27.76 22.33
C GLN A 76 35.93 29.09 21.56
N SER A 77 35.27 29.16 20.40
CA SER A 77 35.12 30.36 19.59
C SER A 77 33.99 31.30 20.05
N GLY A 78 33.29 30.97 21.14
CA GLY A 78 32.20 31.76 21.70
C GLY A 78 30.86 31.57 20.99
N ILE A 79 30.68 30.48 20.24
CA ILE A 79 29.42 30.17 19.55
C ILE A 79 28.56 29.35 20.50
N VAL A 80 27.39 29.90 20.85
CA VAL A 80 26.40 29.17 21.65
C VAL A 80 25.77 28.08 20.78
N VAL A 81 25.86 26.84 21.23
CA VAL A 81 25.30 25.69 20.53
C VAL A 81 23.81 25.57 20.88
N SER A 82 22.96 25.70 19.86
CA SER A 82 21.52 25.49 19.98
C SER A 82 20.99 24.88 18.68
N ASN A 83 20.22 25.61 17.86
CA ASN A 83 19.87 25.18 16.50
C ASN A 83 21.12 25.01 15.63
N VAL A 84 21.04 24.15 14.62
CA VAL A 84 22.13 23.94 13.67
C VAL A 84 22.21 25.13 12.72
N ASN A 85 23.42 25.67 12.50
CA ASN A 85 23.67 26.70 11.52
C ASN A 85 23.45 26.14 10.11
N LEU A 86 22.51 26.74 9.39
CA LEU A 86 22.12 26.34 8.05
C LEU A 86 22.86 27.14 6.97
N PRO A 87 23.03 26.57 5.77
CA PRO A 87 23.54 27.32 4.63
C PRO A 87 22.68 28.55 4.30
N PRO A 88 23.27 29.63 3.73
CA PRO A 88 22.55 30.87 3.45
C PRO A 88 21.30 30.69 2.57
N TRP A 89 21.33 29.75 1.62
CA TRP A 89 20.21 29.48 0.71
C TRP A 89 18.97 28.91 1.41
N ALA A 90 19.10 28.37 2.62
CA ALA A 90 17.97 27.85 3.39
C ALA A 90 17.20 28.97 4.12
N ASN A 91 17.69 30.22 4.07
CA ASN A 91 17.06 31.40 4.70
C ASN A 91 16.69 31.20 6.18
N GLY A 92 17.48 30.42 6.91
CA GLY A 92 17.24 30.10 8.33
C GLY A 92 16.08 29.13 8.59
N SER A 93 15.46 28.55 7.56
CA SER A 93 14.37 27.59 7.69
C SER A 93 14.86 26.13 7.54
N PRO A 94 14.78 25.30 8.59
CA PRO A 94 15.05 23.86 8.49
C PRO A 94 14.13 23.13 7.52
N TYR A 95 12.87 23.56 7.41
CA TYR A 95 11.91 23.01 6.47
C TYR A 95 12.34 23.26 5.03
N GLU A 96 12.85 24.47 4.74
CA GLU A 96 13.39 24.81 3.42
C GLU A 96 14.67 24.01 3.12
N PHE A 97 15.54 23.85 4.13
CA PHE A 97 16.73 23.01 4.01
C PHE A 97 16.37 21.58 3.59
N VAL A 98 15.46 20.92 4.32
CA VAL A 98 15.04 19.54 4.03
C VAL A 98 14.31 19.46 2.68
N ARG A 99 13.46 20.44 2.35
CA ARG A 99 12.77 20.51 1.06
C ARG A 99 13.77 20.54 -0.10
N MET A 100 14.79 21.39 0.00
CA MET A 100 15.83 21.51 -1.02
C MET A 100 16.74 20.28 -1.08
N HIS A 101 17.09 19.68 0.06
CA HIS A 101 17.82 18.41 0.10
C HIS A 101 17.05 17.29 -0.60
N ARG A 102 15.74 17.18 -0.37
CA ARG A 102 14.89 16.22 -1.08
C ARG A 102 14.83 16.51 -2.58
N LEU A 103 14.70 17.78 -2.98
CA LEU A 103 14.73 18.15 -4.40
C LEU A 103 16.07 17.82 -5.06
N ALA A 104 17.18 17.97 -4.34
CA ALA A 104 18.50 17.58 -4.82
C ALA A 104 18.62 16.06 -4.97
N LEU A 105 18.16 15.28 -3.99
CA LEU A 105 18.14 13.82 -4.03
C LEU A 105 17.29 13.30 -5.20
N GLU A 106 16.13 13.91 -5.44
CA GLU A 106 15.22 13.57 -6.54
C GLU A 106 15.59 14.23 -7.87
N SER A 107 16.72 14.93 -7.93
CA SER A 107 17.17 15.58 -9.16
C SER A 107 17.58 14.56 -10.23
N GLU A 108 17.52 15.00 -11.49
CA GLU A 108 17.97 14.20 -12.62
C GLU A 108 19.46 13.83 -12.49
N TYR A 109 20.28 14.74 -11.95
CA TYR A 109 21.69 14.49 -11.71
C TYR A 109 21.91 13.31 -10.76
N VAL A 110 21.24 13.31 -9.60
CA VAL A 110 21.37 12.19 -8.65
C VAL A 110 20.76 10.92 -9.24
N SER A 111 19.60 11.01 -9.87
CA SER A 111 18.93 9.87 -10.52
C SER A 111 19.85 9.11 -11.48
N GLN A 112 20.61 9.81 -12.32
CA GLN A 112 21.53 9.22 -13.30
C GLN A 112 22.82 8.64 -12.69
N ASN A 113 23.17 9.02 -11.45
CA ASN A 113 24.47 8.68 -10.84
C ASN A 113 24.36 7.86 -9.54
N LEU A 114 23.17 7.77 -8.93
CA LEU A 114 22.97 7.12 -7.63
C LEU A 114 23.36 5.63 -7.67
N ASN A 115 23.23 4.98 -8.82
CA ASN A 115 23.65 3.59 -9.00
C ASN A 115 25.16 3.39 -8.70
N HIS A 116 26.00 4.40 -8.93
CA HIS A 116 27.42 4.33 -8.57
C HIS A 116 27.65 4.35 -7.06
N TRP A 117 26.83 5.09 -6.31
CA TRP A 117 26.87 5.05 -4.84
C TRP A 117 26.34 3.71 -4.31
N VAL A 118 25.27 3.18 -4.92
CA VAL A 118 24.77 1.83 -4.60
C VAL A 118 25.84 0.76 -4.85
N ASP A 119 26.63 0.89 -5.93
CA ASP A 119 27.74 -0.02 -6.21
C ASP A 119 28.81 -0.04 -5.11
N LEU A 120 29.06 1.12 -4.46
CA LEU A 120 30.01 1.27 -3.36
C LEU A 120 29.48 0.65 -2.07
N ILE A 121 28.21 0.94 -1.73
CA ILE A 121 27.64 0.56 -0.44
C ILE A 121 27.08 -0.86 -0.42
N PHE A 122 26.42 -1.30 -1.50
CA PHE A 122 25.71 -2.58 -1.57
C PHE A 122 26.15 -3.46 -2.75
N GLY A 123 26.90 -2.92 -3.71
CA GLY A 123 27.21 -3.60 -4.96
C GLY A 123 28.64 -4.13 -5.07
N TYR A 124 29.08 -4.31 -6.31
CA TYR A 124 30.31 -5.04 -6.63
C TYR A 124 31.60 -4.28 -6.26
N LYS A 125 31.50 -2.99 -5.90
CA LYS A 125 32.62 -2.15 -5.42
C LYS A 125 32.70 -2.08 -3.89
N GLN A 126 31.92 -2.88 -3.16
CA GLN A 126 32.00 -2.95 -1.70
C GLN A 126 33.22 -3.76 -1.22
N ARG A 127 33.64 -4.79 -1.97
CA ARG A 127 34.72 -5.72 -1.59
C ARG A 127 35.68 -6.02 -2.75
N GLY A 128 36.84 -6.60 -2.41
CA GLY A 128 37.80 -7.09 -3.39
C GLY A 128 38.60 -5.99 -4.11
N SER A 129 39.14 -6.32 -5.28
CA SER A 129 39.98 -5.40 -6.07
C SER A 129 39.24 -4.15 -6.54
N ASN A 130 37.93 -4.27 -6.82
CA ASN A 130 37.09 -3.14 -7.22
C ASN A 130 36.91 -2.11 -6.10
N ALA A 131 36.78 -2.56 -4.86
CA ALA A 131 36.74 -1.68 -3.70
C ALA A 131 38.06 -0.94 -3.49
N ALA A 132 39.19 -1.64 -3.64
CA ALA A 132 40.52 -1.02 -3.56
C ALA A 132 40.73 0.04 -4.65
N ALA A 133 40.32 -0.25 -5.88
CA ALA A 133 40.40 0.70 -7.00
C ALA A 133 39.49 1.94 -6.79
N ALA A 134 38.40 1.79 -6.04
CA ALA A 134 37.47 2.88 -5.71
C ALA A 134 37.77 3.58 -4.38
N HIS A 135 38.87 3.23 -3.70
CA HIS A 135 39.22 3.72 -2.36
C HIS A 135 38.12 3.48 -1.30
N ASN A 136 37.42 2.34 -1.40
CA ASN A 136 36.24 2.00 -0.60
C ASN A 136 36.49 0.74 0.26
N VAL A 137 37.68 0.62 0.85
CA VAL A 137 38.06 -0.51 1.71
C VAL A 137 38.03 -0.06 3.17
N PHE A 138 37.15 -0.66 3.96
CA PHE A 138 37.01 -0.41 5.39
C PHE A 138 37.78 -1.42 6.23
N HIS A 139 37.77 -1.23 7.56
CA HIS A 139 38.38 -2.17 8.48
C HIS A 139 37.73 -3.57 8.34
N TYR A 140 38.52 -4.63 8.38
CA TYR A 140 38.05 -5.99 8.06
C TYR A 140 36.88 -6.45 8.96
N LEU A 141 36.86 -6.04 10.23
CA LEU A 141 35.78 -6.33 11.19
C LEU A 141 34.42 -5.71 10.83
N SER A 142 34.40 -4.72 9.93
CA SER A 142 33.14 -4.11 9.50
C SER A 142 32.37 -5.00 8.52
N TYR A 143 33.02 -5.98 7.89
CA TYR A 143 32.41 -6.80 6.85
C TYR A 143 31.75 -8.05 7.44
N GLU A 144 30.50 -8.30 7.06
CA GLU A 144 29.80 -9.53 7.41
C GLU A 144 30.62 -10.77 7.03
N GLY A 145 30.75 -11.70 7.99
CA GLY A 145 31.44 -12.98 7.85
C GLY A 145 32.96 -12.91 7.92
N SER A 146 33.57 -11.75 8.23
CA SER A 146 35.03 -11.62 8.31
C SER A 146 35.65 -12.38 9.48
N VAL A 147 34.94 -12.46 10.60
CA VAL A 147 35.37 -13.12 11.84
C VAL A 147 34.22 -13.92 12.40
N ASP A 148 34.52 -15.17 12.78
CA ASP A 148 33.58 -16.05 13.45
C ASP A 148 33.83 -15.95 14.97
N LEU A 149 32.91 -15.27 15.67
CA LEU A 149 33.04 -14.99 17.11
C LEU A 149 33.06 -16.28 17.95
N ASP A 150 32.43 -17.36 17.47
CA ASP A 150 32.35 -18.62 18.20
C ASP A 150 33.67 -19.41 18.14
N LYS A 151 34.54 -19.09 17.17
CA LYS A 151 35.89 -19.66 17.08
C LYS A 151 36.89 -18.97 18.01
N ILE A 152 36.56 -17.81 18.59
CA ILE A 152 37.46 -17.08 19.49
C ILE A 152 37.32 -17.68 20.89
N THR A 153 38.33 -18.41 21.34
CA THR A 153 38.34 -19.09 22.64
C THR A 153 38.71 -18.17 23.80
N ASP A 154 39.44 -17.08 23.54
CA ASP A 154 39.76 -16.08 24.55
C ASP A 154 38.60 -15.09 24.72
N GLU A 155 38.06 -15.02 25.94
CA GLU A 155 36.94 -14.16 26.28
C GLU A 155 37.27 -12.66 26.17
N ILE A 156 38.53 -12.29 26.42
CA ILE A 156 38.97 -10.88 26.33
C ILE A 156 38.96 -10.43 24.87
N ASP A 157 39.58 -11.22 23.99
CA ASP A 157 39.65 -10.94 22.56
C ASP A 157 38.26 -10.98 21.91
N ARG A 158 37.40 -11.91 22.36
CA ARG A 158 36.00 -11.97 21.92
C ARG A 158 35.26 -10.69 22.27
N ARG A 159 35.30 -10.24 23.54
CA ARG A 159 34.63 -9.00 23.97
C ARG A 159 35.19 -7.76 23.28
N ALA A 160 36.51 -7.70 23.06
CA ALA A 160 37.15 -6.60 22.33
C ALA A 160 36.67 -6.56 20.87
N THR A 161 36.58 -7.71 20.22
CA THR A 161 36.10 -7.85 18.83
C THR A 161 34.62 -7.49 18.72
N GLU A 162 33.77 -7.99 19.62
CA GLU A 162 32.35 -7.65 19.69
C GLU A 162 32.14 -6.14 19.90
N SER A 163 32.86 -5.54 20.85
CA SER A 163 32.80 -4.10 21.10
C SER A 163 33.25 -3.27 19.89
N HIS A 164 34.26 -3.76 19.16
CA HIS A 164 34.71 -3.09 17.93
C HIS A 164 33.62 -3.12 16.85
N ILE A 165 33.02 -4.29 16.60
CA ILE A 165 31.94 -4.48 15.61
C ILE A 165 30.71 -3.62 15.95
N GLN A 166 30.36 -3.46 17.22
CA GLN A 166 29.21 -2.67 17.64
C GLN A 166 29.42 -1.15 17.47
N ASN A 167 30.64 -0.67 17.72
CA ASN A 167 30.90 0.77 17.87
C ASN A 167 31.57 1.42 16.66
N PHE A 168 32.40 0.69 15.91
CA PHE A 168 33.27 1.25 14.85
C PHE A 168 32.78 1.00 13.42
N GLY A 169 31.51 0.63 13.26
CA GLY A 169 30.82 0.57 11.98
C GLY A 169 30.61 -0.85 11.46
N GLN A 170 29.46 -1.05 10.83
CA GLN A 170 29.07 -2.31 10.20
C GLN A 170 28.73 -2.00 8.75
N THR A 171 29.47 -2.60 7.82
CA THR A 171 29.21 -2.48 6.39
C THR A 171 27.93 -3.27 6.08
N PRO A 172 26.97 -2.71 5.33
CA PRO A 172 25.75 -3.44 4.96
C PRO A 172 26.03 -4.73 4.19
N SER A 173 25.07 -5.66 4.21
CA SER A 173 25.17 -6.87 3.40
C SER A 173 25.25 -6.54 1.90
N GLN A 174 26.13 -7.24 1.19
CA GLN A 174 26.31 -7.05 -0.24
C GLN A 174 25.12 -7.65 -1.00
N LEU A 175 24.38 -6.82 -1.72
CA LEU A 175 23.19 -7.21 -2.48
C LEU A 175 23.53 -7.61 -3.92
N ILE A 176 24.52 -6.95 -4.52
CA ILE A 176 24.91 -7.18 -5.92
C ILE A 176 26.39 -7.53 -5.98
N VAL A 177 26.70 -8.79 -6.29
CA VAL A 177 28.07 -9.31 -6.15
C VAL A 177 28.91 -9.11 -7.41
N LYS A 178 28.30 -9.19 -8.60
CA LYS A 178 29.04 -9.31 -9.86
C LYS A 178 28.80 -8.18 -10.85
N GLU A 179 27.54 -7.77 -11.00
CA GLU A 179 27.17 -6.81 -12.03
C GLU A 179 27.09 -5.38 -11.46
N PRO A 180 27.40 -4.35 -12.26
CA PRO A 180 27.11 -2.97 -11.88
C PRO A 180 25.60 -2.76 -11.69
N HIS A 181 25.23 -1.96 -10.69
CA HIS A 181 23.86 -1.56 -10.50
C HIS A 181 23.36 -0.80 -11.76
N PRO A 182 22.19 -1.17 -12.32
CA PRO A 182 21.64 -0.49 -13.49
C PRO A 182 21.46 1.02 -13.26
N THR A 183 21.82 1.82 -14.26
CA THR A 183 21.56 3.26 -14.24
C THR A 183 20.08 3.53 -14.44
N ARG A 184 19.52 4.49 -13.69
CA ARG A 184 18.14 4.96 -13.90
C ARG A 184 18.06 5.70 -15.24
N SER A 185 17.07 5.38 -16.05
CA SER A 185 16.78 6.12 -17.29
C SER A 185 16.41 7.57 -16.99
N ALA A 186 16.49 8.46 -18.00
CA ALA A 186 16.05 9.84 -17.85
C ALA A 186 14.61 9.90 -17.34
N ALA A 187 14.24 10.93 -16.55
CA ALA A 187 12.88 11.03 -16.02
C ALA A 187 11.77 11.03 -17.10
N GLU A 188 12.10 11.44 -18.33
CA GLU A 188 11.21 11.38 -19.49
C GLU A 188 10.96 9.96 -20.01
N ASP A 189 11.98 9.10 -19.95
CA ASP A 189 11.94 7.69 -20.36
C ASP A 189 11.52 6.77 -19.21
N CYS A 190 11.59 7.27 -17.97
CA CYS A 190 11.08 6.57 -16.82
C CYS A 190 9.58 6.31 -16.98
N TRP A 191 9.17 5.13 -16.55
CA TRP A 191 7.77 4.76 -16.48
C TRP A 191 6.99 5.81 -15.67
N LYS A 192 5.81 6.21 -16.17
CA LYS A 192 4.93 7.19 -15.52
C LYS A 192 3.54 6.61 -15.28
N PRO A 193 2.96 6.79 -14.08
CA PRO A 193 1.60 6.36 -13.81
C PRO A 193 0.56 7.02 -14.70
N LEU A 194 -0.66 6.48 -14.79
CA LEU A 194 -1.73 6.99 -15.66
C LEU A 194 -2.15 8.43 -15.36
N CYS A 195 -2.07 8.87 -14.11
CA CYS A 195 -2.47 10.21 -13.67
C CYS A 195 -1.35 10.93 -12.89
N TYR A 196 -0.14 11.04 -13.46
CA TYR A 196 0.98 11.72 -12.79
C TYR A 196 0.91 13.26 -12.89
N GLU A 197 0.28 13.79 -13.95
CA GLU A 197 0.15 15.23 -14.21
C GLU A 197 -1.25 15.61 -14.69
N ILE A 198 -1.65 16.85 -14.41
CA ILE A 198 -2.95 17.42 -14.81
C ILE A 198 -3.11 17.45 -16.34
N SER A 199 -2.02 17.72 -17.07
CA SER A 199 -1.98 17.70 -18.54
C SER A 199 -2.43 16.34 -19.08
N CYS A 200 -1.83 15.26 -18.60
CA CYS A 200 -2.14 13.89 -19.01
C CYS A 200 -3.57 13.45 -18.67
N ILE A 201 -4.16 14.00 -17.61
CA ILE A 201 -5.53 13.68 -17.21
C ILE A 201 -6.55 14.19 -18.24
N LYS A 202 -6.26 15.31 -18.92
CA LYS A 202 -7.13 15.85 -19.97
C LYS A 202 -7.14 15.00 -21.24
N GLU A 203 -6.16 14.12 -21.41
CA GLU A 203 -6.00 13.25 -22.58
C GLU A 203 -6.60 11.85 -22.39
N LEU A 204 -7.25 11.60 -21.25
CA LEU A 204 -7.85 10.30 -20.94
C LEU A 204 -9.02 10.00 -21.88
N ARG A 205 -9.08 8.77 -22.38
CA ARG A 205 -10.13 8.30 -23.28
C ARG A 205 -10.78 7.05 -22.74
N CYS A 206 -12.11 7.01 -22.77
CA CYS A 206 -12.87 5.84 -22.38
C CYS A 206 -13.15 4.95 -23.59
N HIS A 207 -12.85 3.67 -23.48
CA HIS A 207 -13.15 2.66 -24.48
C HIS A 207 -13.93 1.51 -23.85
N THR A 208 -15.19 1.34 -24.26
CA THR A 208 -16.01 0.17 -23.90
C THR A 208 -16.05 -0.80 -25.08
N PRO A 209 -15.37 -1.96 -25.03
CA PRO A 209 -15.37 -2.91 -26.13
C PRO A 209 -16.80 -3.39 -26.44
N LYS A 210 -17.21 -3.40 -27.72
CA LYS A 210 -18.57 -3.82 -28.11
C LYS A 210 -18.81 -5.33 -27.96
N LYS A 211 -17.77 -6.15 -28.10
CA LYS A 211 -17.84 -7.63 -28.06
C LYS A 211 -17.05 -8.21 -26.89
N GLN A 212 -17.32 -7.76 -25.66
CA GLN A 212 -16.62 -8.23 -24.46
C GLN A 212 -16.82 -9.74 -24.24
N PHE A 213 -18.04 -10.24 -24.43
CA PHE A 213 -18.43 -11.61 -24.10
C PHE A 213 -18.33 -12.62 -25.25
N GLY A 214 -17.54 -12.32 -26.29
CA GLY A 214 -17.42 -13.22 -27.45
C GLY A 214 -18.72 -13.49 -28.22
N GLY A 215 -19.78 -12.69 -28.00
CA GLY A 215 -21.11 -12.88 -28.61
C GLY A 215 -22.21 -13.35 -27.63
N SER A 216 -21.88 -13.70 -26.39
CA SER A 216 -22.85 -14.01 -25.33
C SER A 216 -23.52 -12.75 -24.75
N GLN A 217 -24.64 -12.93 -24.03
CA GLN A 217 -25.28 -11.85 -23.28
C GLN A 217 -24.39 -11.34 -22.15
N ALA A 218 -24.67 -10.12 -21.67
CA ALA A 218 -23.99 -9.56 -20.51
C ALA A 218 -24.20 -10.47 -19.28
N HIS A 219 -23.12 -10.69 -18.55
CA HIS A 219 -23.21 -11.22 -17.19
C HIS A 219 -23.72 -10.10 -16.27
N GLY A 220 -24.13 -10.43 -15.04
CA GLY A 220 -24.70 -9.45 -14.11
C GLY A 220 -23.74 -8.29 -13.76
N ALA A 221 -24.02 -7.51 -12.73
CA ALA A 221 -23.18 -6.37 -12.37
C ALA A 221 -21.71 -6.75 -12.16
N VAL A 222 -20.77 -5.91 -12.61
CA VAL A 222 -19.34 -6.13 -12.38
C VAL A 222 -19.02 -5.84 -10.92
N ILE A 223 -18.74 -6.88 -10.13
CA ILE A 223 -18.42 -6.77 -8.71
C ILE A 223 -16.98 -6.28 -8.54
N SER A 224 -15.99 -6.98 -9.10
CA SER A 224 -14.58 -6.64 -8.93
C SER A 224 -13.78 -6.94 -10.19
N ILE A 225 -12.72 -6.15 -10.37
CA ILE A 225 -11.75 -6.33 -11.44
C ILE A 225 -10.37 -6.43 -10.81
N HIS A 226 -9.63 -7.48 -11.17
CA HIS A 226 -8.25 -7.65 -10.75
C HIS A 226 -7.32 -7.77 -11.96
N VAL A 227 -6.23 -7.03 -11.95
CA VAL A 227 -5.31 -6.89 -13.08
C VAL A 227 -4.10 -7.80 -12.87
N LEU A 228 -3.83 -8.67 -13.85
CA LEU A 228 -2.63 -9.52 -13.92
C LEU A 228 -1.69 -9.03 -15.02
N THR A 229 -0.50 -9.61 -15.12
CA THR A 229 0.51 -9.21 -16.11
C THR A 229 0.01 -9.24 -17.56
N GLU A 230 -0.78 -10.26 -17.94
CA GLU A 230 -1.24 -10.46 -19.32
C GLU A 230 -2.76 -10.58 -19.47
N SER A 231 -3.51 -10.51 -18.36
CA SER A 231 -4.96 -10.71 -18.39
C SER A 231 -5.65 -10.02 -17.21
N ILE A 232 -6.91 -9.61 -17.38
CA ILE A 232 -7.73 -9.15 -16.27
C ILE A 232 -8.70 -10.25 -15.88
N VAL A 233 -8.95 -10.35 -14.59
CA VAL A 233 -9.97 -11.22 -14.00
C VAL A 233 -11.12 -10.33 -13.57
N VAL A 234 -12.31 -10.60 -14.09
CA VAL A 234 -13.54 -9.84 -13.81
C VAL A 234 -14.52 -10.78 -13.12
N ILE A 235 -15.08 -10.34 -12.00
CA ILE A 235 -16.04 -11.10 -11.20
C ILE A 235 -17.40 -10.42 -11.28
N TYR A 236 -18.42 -11.20 -11.61
CA TYR A 236 -19.78 -10.72 -11.84
C TYR A 236 -20.73 -11.11 -10.70
N SER A 237 -21.88 -10.42 -10.61
CA SER A 237 -22.92 -10.63 -9.58
C SER A 237 -23.53 -12.04 -9.54
N ASP A 238 -23.36 -12.82 -10.60
CA ASP A 238 -23.79 -14.22 -10.70
C ASP A 238 -22.67 -15.22 -10.30
N PHE A 239 -21.58 -14.74 -9.70
CA PHE A 239 -20.36 -15.49 -9.37
C PHE A 239 -19.64 -16.10 -10.56
N THR A 240 -19.92 -15.59 -11.76
CA THR A 240 -19.09 -15.91 -12.91
C THR A 240 -17.79 -15.11 -12.83
N VAL A 241 -16.68 -15.76 -13.18
CA VAL A 241 -15.34 -15.20 -13.24
C VAL A 241 -14.86 -15.30 -14.68
N GLY A 242 -14.65 -14.14 -15.28
CA GLY A 242 -14.17 -14.01 -16.64
C GLY A 242 -12.70 -13.62 -16.66
N THR A 243 -11.88 -14.37 -17.38
CA THR A 243 -10.50 -13.98 -17.69
C THR A 243 -10.49 -13.35 -19.08
N TYR A 244 -9.97 -12.14 -19.19
CA TYR A 244 -9.89 -11.38 -20.44
C TYR A 244 -8.44 -11.07 -20.74
N LYS A 245 -8.02 -11.31 -21.98
CA LYS A 245 -6.73 -10.84 -22.49
C LYS A 245 -6.94 -9.50 -23.16
N TRP A 246 -6.04 -8.57 -22.87
CA TRP A 246 -6.04 -7.27 -23.52
C TRP A 246 -4.69 -7.03 -24.17
N SER A 247 -4.70 -6.38 -25.34
CA SER A 247 -3.50 -5.84 -25.96
C SER A 247 -3.79 -4.49 -26.59
N ALA A 248 -2.98 -3.51 -26.24
CA ALA A 248 -2.96 -2.22 -26.92
C ALA A 248 -1.93 -2.31 -28.05
N SER A 249 -2.39 -2.31 -29.31
CA SER A 249 -1.53 -2.29 -30.48
C SER A 249 -1.64 -0.94 -31.20
N ARG A 250 -0.63 -0.59 -32.02
CA ARG A 250 -0.68 0.64 -32.85
C ARG A 250 -1.92 0.71 -33.76
N ASN A 251 -2.51 -0.43 -34.11
CA ASN A 251 -3.65 -0.54 -35.03
C ASN A 251 -5.00 -0.69 -34.30
N GLY A 252 -5.03 -0.60 -32.97
CA GLY A 252 -6.25 -0.66 -32.18
C GLY A 252 -6.12 -1.44 -30.88
N PHE A 253 -7.14 -1.30 -30.05
CA PHE A 253 -7.29 -1.98 -28.77
C PHE A 253 -8.00 -3.32 -28.97
N SER A 254 -7.38 -4.43 -28.55
CA SER A 254 -8.00 -5.76 -28.56
C SER A 254 -8.35 -6.16 -27.14
N PHE A 255 -9.64 -6.42 -26.91
CA PHE A 255 -10.16 -6.98 -25.67
C PHE A 255 -10.92 -8.25 -25.98
N LYS A 256 -10.43 -9.39 -25.49
CA LYS A 256 -11.02 -10.70 -25.80
C LYS A 256 -11.16 -11.51 -24.52
N MET A 257 -12.37 -12.05 -24.33
CA MET A 257 -12.61 -13.07 -23.32
C MET A 257 -11.81 -14.32 -23.67
N ASP A 258 -11.05 -14.81 -22.69
CA ASP A 258 -10.25 -16.03 -22.78
C ASP A 258 -11.02 -17.21 -22.19
N LYS A 259 -11.49 -17.07 -20.94
CA LYS A 259 -12.20 -18.12 -20.21
C LYS A 259 -13.32 -17.51 -19.37
N MET A 260 -14.46 -18.19 -19.29
CA MET A 260 -15.58 -17.83 -18.42
C MET A 260 -15.93 -19.05 -17.56
N ARG A 261 -15.94 -18.89 -16.24
CA ARG A 261 -16.16 -19.98 -15.29
C ARG A 261 -17.04 -19.53 -14.14
N ILE A 262 -17.64 -20.45 -13.41
CA ILE A 262 -18.47 -20.14 -12.22
C ILE A 262 -17.72 -20.61 -10.98
N ILE A 263 -17.70 -19.80 -9.93
CA ILE A 263 -17.16 -20.20 -8.63
C ILE A 263 -18.09 -21.29 -8.04
N GLY A 264 -17.54 -22.45 -7.72
CA GLY A 264 -18.29 -23.64 -7.24
C GLY A 264 -18.91 -23.52 -5.84
N CYS A 265 -19.38 -22.34 -5.43
CA CYS A 265 -19.94 -22.07 -4.10
C CYS A 265 -21.48 -22.18 -4.04
N ARG A 266 -22.15 -22.73 -5.07
CA ARG A 266 -23.63 -22.77 -5.16
C ARG A 266 -24.33 -23.48 -3.99
N ASP A 267 -23.62 -24.31 -3.22
CA ASP A 267 -24.16 -25.00 -2.03
C ASP A 267 -23.84 -24.31 -0.69
N SER A 268 -23.21 -23.13 -0.70
CA SER A 268 -22.89 -22.38 0.51
C SER A 268 -23.51 -20.98 0.48
N SER A 269 -24.59 -20.81 1.25
CA SER A 269 -25.38 -19.59 1.40
C SER A 269 -24.51 -18.36 1.69
N MET A 270 -24.41 -17.43 0.74
CA MET A 270 -23.91 -16.09 1.02
C MET A 270 -24.88 -15.37 1.96
N SER A 271 -24.34 -14.56 2.88
CA SER A 271 -25.16 -13.84 3.85
C SER A 271 -25.93 -12.70 3.19
N SER A 272 -27.19 -12.50 3.56
CA SER A 272 -28.05 -11.40 3.07
C SER A 272 -27.69 -10.03 3.65
N SER A 273 -26.71 -9.96 4.56
CA SER A 273 -26.47 -8.80 5.44
C SER A 273 -25.58 -7.71 4.84
N ALA A 274 -25.24 -7.79 3.55
CA ALA A 274 -24.38 -6.84 2.85
C ALA A 274 -25.13 -5.60 2.30
N VAL A 275 -26.08 -5.04 3.05
CA VAL A 275 -26.86 -3.85 2.62
C VAL A 275 -26.89 -2.78 3.72
N PHE A 276 -26.23 -1.65 3.46
CA PHE A 276 -26.71 -0.34 3.91
C PHE A 276 -27.70 0.18 2.87
N GLY A 277 -28.94 0.40 3.28
CA GLY A 277 -29.97 1.07 2.48
C GLY A 277 -31.32 0.36 2.48
N GLY A 278 -32.26 0.88 3.28
CA GLY A 278 -33.69 0.55 3.18
C GLY A 278 -34.40 0.62 4.53
N ASP A 279 -35.17 1.69 4.73
CA ASP A 279 -36.03 1.96 5.90
C ASP A 279 -36.80 0.74 6.39
N CYS A 280 -36.81 0.49 7.72
CA CYS A 280 -37.86 -0.29 8.39
C CYS A 280 -38.01 0.12 9.86
N ALA A 281 -39.20 0.67 10.17
CA ALA A 281 -39.70 0.93 11.51
C ALA A 281 -39.92 -0.38 12.32
N PRO A 282 -40.01 -0.33 13.67
CA PRO A 282 -40.01 -1.54 14.47
C PRO A 282 -41.44 -2.05 14.72
N GLU A 283 -41.74 -3.29 14.31
CA GLU A 283 -42.91 -4.02 14.82
C GLU A 283 -42.49 -5.07 15.86
N ARG A 284 -43.10 -4.95 17.05
CA ARG A 284 -43.09 -5.92 18.16
C ARG A 284 -44.09 -7.05 17.90
N ALA A 285 -43.67 -8.31 18.01
CA ALA A 285 -44.53 -9.44 18.44
C ALA A 285 -43.66 -10.68 18.79
N ALA A 286 -43.53 -11.04 20.07
CA ALA A 286 -44.33 -12.02 20.81
C ALA A 286 -43.91 -13.50 20.62
N ARG A 287 -43.22 -14.03 21.63
CA ARG A 287 -42.92 -15.45 21.86
C ARG A 287 -44.20 -16.28 21.99
N LYS A 288 -44.31 -17.39 21.26
CA LYS A 288 -45.03 -18.60 21.70
C LYS A 288 -44.26 -19.88 21.30
N LYS A 289 -44.14 -20.80 22.27
CA LYS A 289 -43.63 -22.17 22.11
C LYS A 289 -44.78 -23.11 21.72
N SER A 290 -44.59 -24.03 20.77
CA SER A 290 -44.90 -25.48 20.92
C SER A 290 -44.84 -26.29 19.61
N SER A 291 -44.21 -27.47 19.72
CA SER A 291 -44.51 -28.79 19.10
C SER A 291 -44.57 -29.01 17.58
N SER A 292 -43.54 -29.74 17.09
CA SER A 292 -43.55 -30.85 16.12
C SER A 292 -44.75 -31.09 15.19
N SER A 293 -44.52 -30.94 13.89
CA SER A 293 -44.98 -31.89 12.86
C SER A 293 -44.18 -31.73 11.56
N ARG A 294 -43.87 -32.87 10.92
CA ARG A 294 -43.18 -33.01 9.63
C ARG A 294 -43.98 -32.41 8.46
N ASN A 295 -43.24 -32.01 7.44
CA ASN A 295 -43.60 -31.74 6.04
C ASN A 295 -44.35 -30.44 5.71
N GLY A 296 -43.65 -29.57 4.97
CA GLY A 296 -44.16 -28.33 4.38
C GLY A 296 -43.12 -27.22 4.47
N ILE A 297 -42.03 -27.30 3.70
CA ILE A 297 -41.16 -26.13 3.51
C ILE A 297 -41.92 -25.22 2.54
N ASP A 298 -42.68 -24.28 3.11
CA ASP A 298 -43.27 -23.18 2.37
C ASP A 298 -42.13 -22.30 1.83
N ASN A 299 -41.82 -22.50 0.55
CA ASN A 299 -40.98 -21.65 -0.27
C ASN A 299 -41.68 -20.30 -0.51
N ASN A 300 -41.72 -19.44 0.50
CA ASN A 300 -41.99 -18.02 0.31
C ASN A 300 -40.68 -17.24 0.46
N ALA A 301 -39.74 -17.55 -0.43
CA ALA A 301 -38.57 -16.72 -0.68
C ALA A 301 -39.03 -15.45 -1.40
N ASN A 302 -39.33 -14.39 -0.63
CA ASN A 302 -39.36 -13.05 -1.17
C ASN A 302 -38.01 -12.77 -1.85
N ASN A 303 -38.06 -12.22 -3.07
CA ASN A 303 -36.97 -11.85 -3.97
C ASN A 303 -36.02 -10.77 -3.38
N GLY A 304 -35.42 -11.00 -2.22
CA GLY A 304 -34.30 -10.21 -1.73
C GLY A 304 -33.04 -10.62 -2.49
N LYS A 305 -32.71 -9.90 -3.57
CA LYS A 305 -31.40 -10.06 -4.25
C LYS A 305 -30.29 -9.83 -3.24
N SER A 306 -29.54 -10.88 -2.90
CA SER A 306 -28.30 -10.79 -2.12
C SER A 306 -27.30 -9.91 -2.89
N VAL A 307 -26.90 -8.76 -2.35
CA VAL A 307 -25.96 -7.84 -3.00
C VAL A 307 -24.55 -8.18 -2.54
N VAL A 308 -23.77 -8.84 -3.41
CA VAL A 308 -22.34 -9.06 -3.18
C VAL A 308 -21.58 -7.82 -3.62
N GLY A 309 -20.77 -7.24 -2.72
CA GLY A 309 -20.00 -6.03 -2.99
C GLY A 309 -18.60 -6.32 -3.52
N HIS A 310 -17.97 -5.30 -4.13
CA HIS A 310 -16.60 -5.38 -4.68
C HIS A 310 -15.55 -5.81 -3.64
N TRP A 311 -15.84 -5.55 -2.37
CA TRP A 311 -15.02 -5.84 -1.21
C TRP A 311 -14.97 -7.33 -0.84
N SER A 312 -15.81 -8.19 -1.44
CA SER A 312 -15.87 -9.61 -1.11
C SER A 312 -14.73 -10.45 -1.72
N PHE A 313 -13.96 -9.87 -2.65
CA PHE A 313 -12.96 -10.59 -3.43
C PHE A 313 -11.59 -9.90 -3.38
N GLY A 314 -10.54 -10.71 -3.31
CA GLY A 314 -9.14 -10.30 -3.42
C GLY A 314 -8.35 -11.33 -4.22
N MET A 315 -7.21 -10.95 -4.79
CA MET A 315 -6.35 -11.91 -5.48
C MET A 315 -4.89 -11.73 -5.06
N THR A 316 -4.21 -12.86 -4.87
CA THR A 316 -2.77 -12.90 -4.58
C THR A 316 -2.09 -13.95 -5.48
N LEU A 317 -0.75 -14.00 -5.46
CA LEU A 317 0.03 -15.07 -6.05
C LEU A 317 0.14 -16.24 -5.07
N GLY A 318 -0.09 -17.47 -5.52
CA GLY A 318 0.09 -18.68 -4.71
C GLY A 318 1.02 -19.69 -5.35
N GLY A 319 1.94 -20.21 -4.56
CA GLY A 319 2.97 -21.12 -5.04
C GLY A 319 4.09 -21.20 -4.03
N SER A 320 4.19 -22.36 -3.39
CA SER A 320 5.23 -22.69 -2.41
C SER A 320 6.65 -22.46 -2.95
N THR A 321 7.48 -21.86 -2.09
CA THR A 321 8.94 -21.56 -2.19
C THR A 321 9.34 -20.21 -2.80
N ASN A 322 9.00 -19.13 -2.09
CA ASN A 322 9.45 -17.76 -2.38
C ASN A 322 10.86 -17.41 -1.88
N ASP A 323 11.85 -18.29 -2.08
CA ASP A 323 13.27 -17.86 -2.07
C ASP A 323 13.78 -17.54 -3.51
N GLY A 324 12.96 -17.78 -4.54
CA GLY A 324 13.35 -17.65 -5.96
C GLY A 324 12.82 -16.43 -6.73
N LEU A 325 11.61 -15.93 -6.42
CA LEU A 325 10.96 -14.87 -7.21
C LEU A 325 11.27 -13.45 -6.71
N ARG A 326 11.51 -13.28 -5.41
CA ARG A 326 11.98 -11.99 -4.85
C ARG A 326 13.43 -11.67 -5.20
N ARG A 327 14.25 -12.67 -5.57
CA ARG A 327 15.62 -12.48 -6.09
C ARG A 327 15.71 -12.31 -7.61
N ARG A 328 14.63 -12.51 -8.38
CA ARG A 328 14.66 -12.43 -9.86
C ARG A 328 13.99 -11.20 -10.46
N ALA A 329 13.33 -10.37 -9.65
CA ALA A 329 12.94 -9.01 -10.06
C ALA A 329 14.09 -7.99 -9.90
N ALA A 330 15.21 -8.41 -9.30
CA ALA A 330 16.48 -7.70 -9.26
C ALA A 330 17.52 -8.49 -10.08
N ILE A 331 17.70 -8.09 -11.34
CA ILE A 331 18.78 -8.40 -12.31
C ILE A 331 18.15 -8.51 -13.71
N GLY A 332 18.36 -7.48 -14.52
CA GLY A 332 18.60 -7.59 -15.97
C GLY A 332 17.49 -8.09 -16.90
N THR A 333 16.96 -7.15 -17.68
CA THR A 333 16.63 -7.32 -19.12
C THR A 333 15.63 -8.43 -19.52
N MET A 334 14.37 -8.05 -19.73
CA MET A 334 13.49 -8.76 -20.66
C MET A 334 13.78 -8.30 -22.10
N ARG A 335 14.70 -9.00 -22.77
CA ARG A 335 14.71 -9.09 -24.24
C ARG A 335 14.01 -10.40 -24.65
N THR A 336 12.99 -10.24 -25.48
CA THR A 336 12.57 -11.12 -26.57
C THR A 336 12.01 -12.53 -26.27
N SER A 337 10.74 -12.67 -26.66
CA SER A 337 10.06 -13.83 -27.25
C SER A 337 10.87 -15.04 -27.74
N LYS A 338 10.24 -16.22 -27.60
CA LYS A 338 10.42 -17.50 -28.33
C LYS A 338 11.71 -18.29 -28.05
N ALA A 339 11.64 -19.21 -27.10
CA ALA A 339 12.13 -20.60 -27.22
C ALA A 339 11.90 -21.31 -25.87
N PHE A 340 11.09 -22.37 -25.84
CA PHE A 340 11.32 -23.61 -25.09
C PHE A 340 10.07 -24.51 -25.21
N GLU A 341 10.01 -25.27 -26.30
CA GLU A 341 9.36 -26.59 -26.28
C GLU A 341 10.35 -27.57 -25.63
N GLY A 342 9.90 -28.32 -24.62
CA GLY A 342 10.67 -29.45 -24.06
C GLY A 342 10.65 -29.57 -22.54
N SER A 343 9.67 -30.32 -22.02
CA SER A 343 9.72 -31.17 -20.81
C SER A 343 10.20 -30.61 -19.45
N SER A 344 9.20 -30.44 -18.56
CA SER A 344 9.16 -30.74 -17.12
C SER A 344 10.17 -30.08 -16.16
N GLY A 345 9.69 -29.15 -15.31
CA GLY A 345 10.35 -28.83 -14.03
C GLY A 345 10.13 -27.45 -13.40
N LEU A 346 9.43 -26.50 -14.04
CA LEU A 346 9.04 -25.24 -13.40
C LEU A 346 7.59 -25.38 -12.90
N MET A 347 7.38 -25.45 -11.58
CA MET A 347 6.03 -25.34 -11.02
C MET A 347 5.55 -23.90 -11.22
N ASP A 348 4.45 -23.75 -11.96
CA ASP A 348 3.80 -22.48 -12.30
C ASP A 348 3.31 -21.77 -11.02
N ALA A 349 3.73 -20.53 -10.80
CA ALA A 349 3.10 -19.66 -9.82
C ALA A 349 1.64 -19.44 -10.25
N SER A 350 0.69 -19.94 -9.48
CA SER A 350 -0.74 -19.86 -9.80
C SER A 350 -1.39 -18.72 -9.02
N TYR A 351 -2.16 -17.84 -9.67
CA TYR A 351 -2.91 -16.83 -8.92
C TYR A 351 -4.00 -17.49 -8.07
N LEU A 352 -4.15 -17.00 -6.84
CA LEU A 352 -5.16 -17.40 -5.88
C LEU A 352 -6.20 -16.30 -5.74
N LEU A 353 -7.46 -16.66 -5.95
CA LEU A 353 -8.62 -15.81 -5.71
C LEU A 353 -9.14 -16.09 -4.30
N LEU A 354 -9.06 -15.06 -3.44
CA LEU A 354 -9.63 -15.04 -2.10
C LEU A 354 -11.04 -14.47 -2.17
N SER A 355 -11.97 -15.12 -1.48
CA SER A 355 -13.37 -14.71 -1.41
C SER A 355 -13.89 -14.79 0.02
N CYS A 356 -14.79 -13.87 0.37
CA CYS A 356 -15.44 -13.75 1.68
C CYS A 356 -16.91 -13.36 1.53
N GLY A 357 -17.62 -13.11 2.64
CA GLY A 357 -19.06 -12.76 2.64
C GLY A 357 -20.03 -13.94 2.80
N TYR A 358 -19.49 -15.13 3.10
CA TYR A 358 -20.26 -16.32 3.40
C TYR A 358 -20.97 -16.23 4.76
N PHE A 359 -22.11 -16.90 4.89
CA PHE A 359 -22.84 -16.97 6.16
C PHE A 359 -22.04 -17.64 7.30
N ASP A 360 -21.05 -18.47 6.95
CA ASP A 360 -20.15 -19.13 7.90
C ASP A 360 -19.02 -18.21 8.44
N GLY A 361 -18.92 -16.96 7.96
CA GLY A 361 -17.91 -16.01 8.39
C GLY A 361 -16.48 -16.38 7.97
N THR A 362 -16.30 -17.33 7.05
CA THR A 362 -14.99 -17.81 6.60
C THR A 362 -14.44 -17.04 5.41
N VAL A 363 -13.12 -17.15 5.21
CA VAL A 363 -12.45 -16.74 3.98
C VAL A 363 -12.05 -17.99 3.21
N LYS A 364 -12.30 -17.97 1.90
CA LYS A 364 -12.12 -19.10 1.00
C LYS A 364 -11.09 -18.76 -0.08
N MET A 365 -10.24 -19.72 -0.42
CA MET A 365 -9.18 -19.53 -1.42
C MET A 365 -9.38 -20.49 -2.59
N HIS A 366 -9.43 -19.93 -3.79
CA HIS A 366 -9.63 -20.66 -5.03
C HIS A 366 -8.41 -20.48 -5.94
N SER A 367 -8.00 -21.52 -6.67
CA SER A 367 -7.03 -21.36 -7.75
C SER A 367 -7.68 -20.77 -8.99
N ILE A 368 -7.04 -19.81 -9.67
CA ILE A 368 -7.58 -19.23 -10.90
C ILE A 368 -7.68 -20.25 -12.06
N ASP A 369 -6.81 -21.25 -12.08
CA ASP A 369 -6.69 -22.21 -13.19
C ASP A 369 -7.82 -23.23 -13.23
N GLY A 370 -8.46 -23.49 -12.09
CA GLY A 370 -9.59 -24.40 -11.99
C GLY A 370 -10.82 -23.85 -11.27
N LEU A 371 -10.70 -22.68 -10.62
CA LEU A 371 -11.65 -22.17 -9.61
C LEU A 371 -12.08 -23.22 -8.58
N ARG A 372 -11.19 -24.19 -8.32
CA ARG A 372 -11.37 -25.17 -7.26
C ARG A 372 -10.90 -24.54 -5.97
N MET A 373 -11.72 -24.71 -4.93
CA MET A 373 -11.35 -24.43 -3.56
C MET A 373 -10.07 -25.19 -3.21
N LYS A 374 -9.02 -24.45 -2.88
CA LYS A 374 -7.76 -24.99 -2.37
C LYS A 374 -7.81 -25.11 -0.84
N CYS A 375 -8.30 -24.07 -0.16
CA CYS A 375 -8.41 -24.06 1.29
C CYS A 375 -9.52 -23.11 1.78
N SER A 376 -9.93 -23.30 3.04
CA SER A 376 -10.84 -22.40 3.77
C SER A 376 -10.21 -22.09 5.12
N GLY A 377 -10.20 -20.82 5.53
CA GLY A 377 -9.68 -20.43 6.84
C GLY A 377 -10.61 -20.87 7.96
N SER A 378 -10.07 -21.53 8.98
CA SER A 378 -10.73 -21.67 10.29
C SER A 378 -10.43 -20.45 11.15
N GLY A 379 -11.32 -20.08 12.08
CA GLY A 379 -11.16 -18.87 12.89
C GLY A 379 -11.54 -17.58 12.15
N GLY A 380 -12.57 -17.63 11.29
CA GLY A 380 -13.18 -16.47 10.65
C GLY A 380 -13.91 -15.52 11.62
N HIS A 381 -14.60 -14.52 11.06
CA HIS A 381 -15.37 -13.56 11.83
C HIS A 381 -16.60 -14.22 12.49
N ARG A 382 -17.09 -13.63 13.59
CA ARG A 382 -18.38 -14.00 14.21
C ARG A 382 -19.54 -13.30 13.50
N GLY A 383 -19.66 -13.53 12.19
CA GLY A 383 -20.66 -12.89 11.35
C GLY A 383 -20.17 -12.75 9.91
N ALA A 384 -20.96 -12.06 9.10
CA ALA A 384 -20.59 -11.75 7.73
C ALA A 384 -19.31 -10.90 7.71
N ILE A 385 -18.40 -11.25 6.80
CA ILE A 385 -17.27 -10.39 6.46
C ILE A 385 -17.80 -9.32 5.52
N ASN A 386 -17.50 -8.06 5.79
CA ASN A 386 -17.98 -6.88 5.07
C ASN A 386 -16.90 -6.23 4.21
N CYS A 387 -15.63 -6.54 4.43
CA CYS A 387 -14.54 -6.02 3.61
C CYS A 387 -13.29 -6.87 3.70
N LEU A 388 -12.50 -6.86 2.62
CA LEU A 388 -11.26 -7.61 2.46
C LEU A 388 -10.26 -6.79 1.62
N LYS A 389 -9.00 -6.74 2.06
CA LYS A 389 -7.87 -6.20 1.29
C LYS A 389 -6.63 -7.06 1.44
N ILE A 390 -5.83 -7.13 0.40
CA ILE A 390 -4.55 -7.87 0.36
C ILE A 390 -3.43 -6.83 0.25
N GLY A 391 -2.31 -7.10 0.92
CA GLY A 391 -1.11 -6.27 0.85
C GLY A 391 -0.48 -6.24 -0.54
N THR A 392 0.31 -5.21 -0.80
CA THR A 392 1.12 -5.13 -2.02
C THR A 392 2.14 -6.26 -2.11
N ASP A 393 2.54 -6.81 -0.96
CA ASP A 393 3.45 -7.94 -0.83
C ASP A 393 2.80 -9.31 -1.14
N GLY A 394 1.46 -9.36 -1.24
CA GLY A 394 0.65 -10.56 -1.45
C GLY A 394 0.65 -11.55 -0.28
N GLY A 395 1.43 -11.29 0.78
CA GLY A 395 1.67 -12.20 1.89
C GLY A 395 0.76 -11.94 3.10
N LEU A 396 0.19 -10.75 3.21
CA LEU A 396 -0.76 -10.39 4.25
C LEU A 396 -2.11 -9.99 3.66
N MET A 397 -3.16 -10.28 4.40
CA MET A 397 -4.52 -9.88 4.08
C MET A 397 -5.22 -9.40 5.34
N VAL A 398 -6.12 -8.44 5.20
CA VAL A 398 -6.94 -7.94 6.29
C VAL A 398 -8.42 -8.04 5.93
N THR A 399 -9.23 -8.48 6.88
CA THR A 399 -10.69 -8.55 6.75
C THR A 399 -11.38 -7.76 7.86
N GLY A 400 -12.54 -7.20 7.56
CA GLY A 400 -13.40 -6.49 8.50
C GLY A 400 -14.79 -7.11 8.48
N GLY A 401 -15.39 -7.32 9.65
CA GLY A 401 -16.65 -8.04 9.77
C GLY A 401 -17.75 -7.30 10.51
N GLN A 402 -18.94 -7.90 10.49
CA GLN A 402 -20.10 -7.48 11.27
C GLN A 402 -19.90 -7.65 12.79
N ASP A 403 -18.87 -8.39 13.20
CA ASP A 403 -18.50 -8.60 14.60
C ASP A 403 -17.68 -7.46 15.21
N ALA A 404 -17.61 -6.30 14.54
CA ALA A 404 -16.82 -5.12 14.94
C ALA A 404 -15.31 -5.37 15.06
N THR A 405 -14.81 -6.49 14.50
CA THR A 405 -13.38 -6.80 14.51
C THR A 405 -12.75 -6.69 13.14
N CYS A 406 -11.49 -6.28 13.09
CA CYS A 406 -10.60 -6.49 11.95
C CYS A 406 -9.72 -7.70 12.24
N ARG A 407 -9.43 -8.53 11.22
CA ARG A 407 -8.54 -9.68 11.35
C ARG A 407 -7.43 -9.63 10.33
N VAL A 408 -6.21 -9.85 10.79
CA VAL A 408 -5.02 -9.95 9.92
C VAL A 408 -4.74 -11.42 9.67
N TRP A 409 -4.50 -11.75 8.42
CA TRP A 409 -4.26 -13.09 7.93
C TRP A 409 -2.91 -13.16 7.23
N VAL A 410 -2.21 -14.26 7.42
CA VAL A 410 -1.03 -14.60 6.64
C VAL A 410 -1.45 -15.50 5.50
N VAL A 411 -1.11 -15.08 4.28
CA VAL A 411 -1.42 -15.76 3.02
C VAL A 411 -0.12 -16.33 2.46
N ASP A 412 0.04 -17.65 2.49
CA ASP A 412 1.14 -18.39 1.86
C ASP A 412 2.57 -17.87 2.19
N HIS A 413 2.90 -17.70 3.49
CA HIS A 413 4.27 -17.33 3.89
C HIS A 413 4.62 -17.79 5.32
N SER A 414 5.32 -18.93 5.44
CA SER A 414 5.75 -19.50 6.74
C SER A 414 6.61 -18.54 7.56
N ASP A 415 7.57 -17.86 6.91
CA ASP A 415 8.53 -17.01 7.64
C ASP A 415 7.88 -15.73 8.19
N MET A 416 6.90 -15.17 7.46
CA MET A 416 6.09 -14.04 7.93
C MET A 416 5.16 -14.47 9.05
N ALA A 417 4.59 -15.67 8.97
CA ALA A 417 3.81 -16.23 10.07
C ALA A 417 4.68 -16.36 11.33
N ILE A 418 5.90 -16.89 11.21
CA ILE A 418 6.84 -16.99 12.32
C ILE A 418 7.22 -15.60 12.86
N ALA A 419 7.65 -14.68 12.00
CA ALA A 419 8.07 -13.33 12.41
C ALA A 419 6.96 -12.50 13.09
N LEU A 420 5.69 -12.72 12.73
CA LEU A 420 4.55 -12.04 13.36
C LEU A 420 4.06 -12.74 14.64
N THR A 421 4.38 -14.03 14.82
CA THR A 421 3.91 -14.83 15.96
C THR A 421 4.95 -14.98 17.06
N ASP A 422 6.23 -14.70 16.79
CA ASP A 422 7.32 -14.81 17.76
C ASP A 422 7.27 -13.65 18.78
N GLY A 423 6.59 -13.89 19.92
CA GLY A 423 6.77 -13.09 21.14
C GLY A 423 5.53 -12.67 21.93
N TYR A 424 4.30 -12.78 21.43
CA TYR A 424 3.12 -12.36 22.22
C TYR A 424 1.75 -13.00 21.87
N VAL A 425 1.61 -13.72 20.75
CA VAL A 425 0.28 -14.10 20.21
C VAL A 425 -0.08 -15.58 20.43
N GLN A 426 0.61 -16.27 21.35
CA GLN A 426 0.26 -17.67 21.67
C GLN A 426 -1.07 -17.83 22.45
N THR A 427 -1.71 -16.76 22.91
CA THR A 427 -2.83 -16.86 23.88
C THR A 427 -4.23 -16.62 23.33
N ALA A 428 -4.41 -16.18 22.07
CA ALA A 428 -5.74 -15.79 21.59
C ALA A 428 -6.35 -16.68 20.49
N LEU A 429 -5.56 -17.40 19.70
CA LEU A 429 -6.08 -18.16 18.56
C LEU A 429 -5.30 -19.47 18.34
N ALA A 430 -5.97 -20.57 18.65
CA ALA A 430 -5.63 -21.95 18.32
C ALA A 430 -4.28 -22.49 18.85
N THR A 431 -4.41 -23.50 19.71
CA THR A 431 -3.39 -24.48 20.06
C THR A 431 -2.61 -24.89 18.80
N PHE A 432 -1.35 -24.45 18.68
CA PHE A 432 -0.37 -25.11 17.82
C PHE A 432 -0.07 -26.48 18.46
N ASN A 433 -0.98 -27.43 18.30
CA ASN A 433 -0.60 -28.83 18.40
C ASN A 433 0.41 -29.05 17.27
N GLY A 434 1.59 -29.57 17.58
CA GLY A 434 2.76 -29.69 16.70
C GLY A 434 2.58 -30.59 15.46
N GLU A 435 1.41 -30.61 14.85
CA GLU A 435 1.17 -31.08 13.50
C GLU A 435 1.43 -29.92 12.54
N THR A 436 2.28 -30.15 11.56
CA THR A 436 2.62 -29.22 10.48
C THR A 436 1.35 -28.68 9.84
N ASN A 437 0.96 -27.44 10.16
CA ASN A 437 -0.25 -26.81 9.63
C ASN A 437 -0.08 -26.60 8.11
N GLU A 438 -0.69 -27.47 7.32
CA GLU A 438 -0.89 -27.34 5.85
C GLU A 438 -1.86 -26.20 5.48
N ASN A 439 -2.24 -25.36 6.45
CA ASN A 439 -3.19 -24.27 6.25
C ASN A 439 -2.50 -23.08 5.56
N LEU A 440 -2.71 -22.96 4.25
CA LEU A 440 -2.31 -21.83 3.40
C LEU A 440 -2.80 -20.45 3.88
N LEU A 441 -3.78 -20.42 4.79
CA LEU A 441 -4.37 -19.21 5.35
C LEU A 441 -4.51 -19.35 6.87
N SER A 442 -3.90 -18.44 7.63
CA SER A 442 -3.98 -18.42 9.10
C SER A 442 -4.24 -17.00 9.62
N CYS A 443 -5.11 -16.87 10.63
CA CYS A 443 -5.38 -15.59 11.30
C CYS A 443 -4.31 -15.34 12.35
N CYS A 444 -3.57 -14.23 12.24
CA CYS A 444 -2.52 -13.86 13.18
C CYS A 444 -2.95 -12.80 14.19
N HIS A 445 -3.74 -11.78 13.80
CA HIS A 445 -4.20 -10.74 14.72
C HIS A 445 -5.71 -10.57 14.69
N VAL A 446 -6.31 -10.30 15.86
CA VAL A 446 -7.68 -9.78 15.99
C VAL A 446 -7.59 -8.38 16.55
N LEU A 447 -7.99 -7.41 15.75
CA LEU A 447 -7.90 -5.99 16.01
C LEU A 447 -9.24 -5.47 16.51
N TRP A 448 -9.21 -4.89 17.70
CA TRP A 448 -10.38 -4.37 18.42
C TRP A 448 -10.34 -2.84 18.41
N GLY A 449 -11.50 -2.19 18.42
CA GLY A 449 -11.58 -0.73 18.52
C GLY A 449 -12.93 -0.15 18.12
N HIS A 450 -13.64 -0.81 17.21
CA HIS A 450 -15.00 -0.41 16.81
C HIS A 450 -16.04 -0.97 17.77
N GLU A 451 -17.16 -0.24 17.91
CA GLU A 451 -18.32 -0.69 18.67
C GLU A 451 -19.36 -1.35 17.74
N GLU A 452 -19.39 -0.93 16.47
CA GLU A 452 -20.33 -1.38 15.46
C GLU A 452 -19.64 -2.09 14.28
N ALA A 453 -20.45 -2.58 13.35
CA ALA A 453 -19.98 -3.33 12.18
C ALA A 453 -18.97 -2.56 11.33
N ILE A 454 -17.92 -3.23 10.86
CA ILE A 454 -16.95 -2.61 9.97
C ILE A 454 -17.55 -2.53 8.57
N THR A 455 -17.52 -1.35 7.96
CA THR A 455 -18.12 -1.07 6.65
C THR A 455 -17.09 -1.09 5.53
N CYS A 456 -15.89 -0.57 5.79
CA CYS A 456 -14.81 -0.50 4.83
C CYS A 456 -13.44 -0.59 5.52
N LEU A 457 -12.43 -1.04 4.77
CA LEU A 457 -11.05 -1.12 5.26
C LEU A 457 -10.05 -0.83 4.13
N ASP A 458 -8.90 -0.30 4.51
CA ASP A 458 -7.72 -0.25 3.64
C ASP A 458 -6.44 -0.57 4.41
N PHE A 459 -5.43 -1.07 3.69
CA PHE A 459 -4.21 -1.62 4.27
C PHE A 459 -2.97 -1.17 3.49
N SER A 460 -1.92 -0.76 4.23
CA SER A 460 -0.59 -0.49 3.68
C SER A 460 0.47 -1.30 4.45
N SER A 461 1.13 -2.21 3.74
CA SER A 461 2.28 -2.97 4.26
C SER A 461 3.48 -2.07 4.52
N ASP A 462 3.63 -1.00 3.74
CA ASP A 462 4.78 -0.10 3.78
C ASP A 462 4.72 0.80 5.02
N LEU A 463 3.52 1.28 5.37
CA LEU A 463 3.28 2.08 6.57
C LEU A 463 3.08 1.22 7.83
N ASP A 464 2.94 -0.09 7.70
CA ASP A 464 2.52 -1.00 8.78
C ASP A 464 1.15 -0.62 9.37
N LEU A 465 0.22 -0.13 8.55
CA LEU A 465 -1.08 0.39 9.00
C LEU A 465 -2.24 -0.32 8.34
N VAL A 466 -3.26 -0.63 9.15
CA VAL A 466 -4.62 -0.87 8.68
C VAL A 466 -5.51 0.25 9.19
N ILE A 467 -6.40 0.70 8.32
CA ILE A 467 -7.43 1.67 8.63
C ILE A 467 -8.78 1.02 8.37
N SER A 468 -9.70 1.16 9.32
CA SER A 468 -11.04 0.57 9.27
C SER A 468 -12.09 1.62 9.60
N GLY A 469 -13.12 1.71 8.79
CA GLY A 469 -14.30 2.56 9.02
C GLY A 469 -15.49 1.70 9.45
N SER A 470 -16.36 2.28 10.28
CA SER A 470 -17.50 1.59 10.88
C SER A 470 -18.80 2.37 10.73
N VAL A 471 -19.92 1.71 11.05
CA VAL A 471 -21.28 2.29 11.09
C VAL A 471 -21.37 3.42 12.12
N ASP A 472 -20.58 3.34 13.18
CA ASP A 472 -20.48 4.35 14.22
C ASP A 472 -19.85 5.68 13.75
N GLY A 473 -19.43 5.78 12.47
CA GLY A 473 -18.81 6.98 11.92
C GLY A 473 -17.37 7.20 12.40
N ILE A 474 -16.78 6.21 13.05
CA ILE A 474 -15.40 6.24 13.55
C ILE A 474 -14.48 5.51 12.57
N VAL A 475 -13.28 6.05 12.44
CA VAL A 475 -12.17 5.40 11.76
C VAL A 475 -11.15 4.97 12.79
N CYS A 476 -10.86 3.67 12.88
CA CYS A 476 -9.81 3.13 13.73
C CYS A 476 -8.55 2.81 12.92
N ILE A 477 -7.39 3.09 13.52
CA ILE A 477 -6.06 2.85 12.95
C ILE A 477 -5.30 1.89 13.86
N HIS A 478 -4.75 0.83 13.28
CA HIS A 478 -3.97 -0.19 13.99
C HIS A 478 -2.64 -0.47 13.28
N SER A 479 -1.64 -0.89 14.05
CA SER A 479 -0.39 -1.45 13.51
C SER A 479 -0.61 -2.91 13.12
N VAL A 480 -0.21 -3.27 11.90
CA VAL A 480 -0.43 -4.62 11.36
C VAL A 480 0.55 -5.62 11.95
N ARG A 481 1.85 -5.30 12.00
CA ARG A 481 2.88 -6.19 12.52
C ARG A 481 2.73 -6.41 14.02
N ARG A 482 2.41 -5.34 14.77
CA ARG A 482 2.28 -5.42 16.24
C ARG A 482 0.88 -5.81 16.71
N GLY A 483 -0.13 -5.75 15.84
CA GLY A 483 -1.53 -5.98 16.22
C GLY A 483 -2.08 -4.97 17.23
N LYS A 484 -1.52 -3.77 17.29
CA LYS A 484 -1.85 -2.77 18.33
C LYS A 484 -2.80 -1.70 17.80
N PHE A 485 -3.79 -1.33 18.61
CA PHE A 485 -4.57 -0.12 18.41
C PHE A 485 -3.67 1.10 18.54
N ILE A 486 -3.73 2.00 17.56
CA ILE A 486 -2.96 3.26 17.55
C ILE A 486 -3.89 4.39 18.00
N ARG A 487 -5.02 4.56 17.31
CA ARG A 487 -6.01 5.61 17.61
C ARG A 487 -7.33 5.43 16.86
N SER A 488 -8.32 6.19 17.28
CA SER A 488 -9.60 6.40 16.59
C SER A 488 -9.73 7.87 16.18
N ILE A 489 -10.50 8.13 15.12
CA ILE A 489 -10.83 9.46 14.62
C ILE A 489 -12.33 9.48 14.35
N ASP A 490 -13.07 10.40 14.99
CA ASP A 490 -14.49 10.60 14.72
C ASP A 490 -14.66 11.50 13.50
N MET A 491 -15.32 10.99 12.46
CA MET A 491 -15.50 11.74 11.21
C MET A 491 -16.52 12.88 11.36
N ASN A 492 -17.40 12.81 12.36
CA ASN A 492 -18.52 13.73 12.55
C ASN A 492 -18.18 14.94 13.42
N GLU A 493 -17.07 14.90 14.17
CA GLU A 493 -16.67 15.93 15.16
C GLU A 493 -16.27 17.27 14.50
N SER A 494 -15.86 17.25 13.23
CA SER A 494 -15.31 18.43 12.54
C SER A 494 -16.33 19.47 12.04
N SER A 495 -17.61 19.33 12.38
CA SER A 495 -18.67 20.27 11.98
C SER A 495 -19.09 21.13 13.19
N LEU A 496 -18.59 22.38 13.25
CA LEU A 496 -18.93 23.36 14.29
C LEU A 496 -20.47 23.53 14.49
N ASP A 497 -21.29 23.21 13.49
CA ASP A 497 -22.75 23.30 13.53
C ASP A 497 -23.45 22.18 14.32
N ARG A 498 -22.81 21.02 14.53
CA ARG A 498 -23.44 19.88 15.23
C ARG A 498 -23.35 19.96 16.75
N ALA A 499 -22.47 20.80 17.29
CA ALA A 499 -22.37 21.02 18.74
C ALA A 499 -23.61 21.71 19.36
N LEU A 500 -24.47 22.32 18.53
CA LEU A 500 -25.69 23.01 18.96
C LEU A 500 -26.95 22.13 18.89
N HIS A 501 -26.90 20.97 18.24
CA HIS A 501 -28.01 20.03 18.17
C HIS A 501 -27.80 18.89 19.17
N ASN A 502 -28.86 18.55 19.92
CA ASN A 502 -28.87 17.59 21.02
C ASN A 502 -28.13 16.28 20.72
N ARG A 503 -27.55 15.67 21.78
CA ARG A 503 -26.80 14.39 21.84
C ARG A 503 -27.57 13.12 21.41
N PHE A 504 -28.51 13.22 20.48
CA PHE A 504 -29.26 12.09 19.90
C PHE A 504 -29.04 11.95 18.38
N ASP A 505 -28.20 12.78 17.76
CA ASP A 505 -27.89 12.64 16.34
C ASP A 505 -27.05 11.38 16.10
N MET A 506 -27.60 10.48 15.27
CA MET A 506 -26.92 9.30 14.76
C MET A 506 -25.64 9.71 14.02
N HIS A 507 -24.51 9.10 14.37
CA HIS A 507 -23.28 9.24 13.61
C HIS A 507 -23.50 8.84 12.15
N THR A 508 -22.97 9.63 11.20
CA THR A 508 -23.01 9.23 9.79
C THR A 508 -22.04 8.06 9.57
N PRO A 509 -22.49 6.90 9.05
CA PRO A 509 -21.62 5.77 8.76
C PRO A 509 -20.50 6.10 7.78
N VAL A 510 -19.33 5.53 8.00
CA VAL A 510 -18.25 5.56 7.02
C VAL A 510 -18.60 4.58 5.90
N ARG A 511 -18.64 5.03 4.64
CA ARG A 511 -19.02 4.18 3.50
C ARG A 511 -17.81 3.59 2.77
N LEU A 512 -16.85 4.44 2.42
CA LEU A 512 -15.62 4.03 1.72
C LEU A 512 -14.40 4.69 2.34
N LEU A 513 -13.26 4.01 2.22
CA LEU A 513 -11.97 4.50 2.68
C LEU A 513 -10.86 4.07 1.73
N THR A 514 -9.87 4.94 1.52
CA THR A 514 -8.64 4.60 0.80
C THR A 514 -7.44 5.33 1.40
N LEU A 515 -6.34 4.60 1.56
CA LEU A 515 -5.08 5.03 2.17
C LEU A 515 -4.02 5.25 1.10
N HIS A 516 -3.39 6.41 1.14
CA HIS A 516 -2.21 6.72 0.34
C HIS A 516 -0.93 6.31 1.07
N SER A 517 0.14 6.01 0.31
CA SER A 517 1.44 5.60 0.86
C SER A 517 2.16 6.69 1.66
N ASN A 518 1.73 7.96 1.58
CA ASN A 518 2.27 9.04 2.41
C ASN A 518 1.56 9.20 3.77
N GLY A 519 0.58 8.36 4.08
CA GLY A 519 -0.20 8.45 5.33
C GLY A 519 -1.40 9.40 5.27
N ASN A 520 -1.77 9.93 4.11
CA ASN A 520 -3.07 10.58 3.93
C ASN A 520 -4.11 9.53 3.55
N PHE A 521 -5.34 9.67 4.03
CA PHE A 521 -6.45 8.80 3.63
C PHE A 521 -7.69 9.64 3.30
N ALA A 522 -8.41 9.21 2.27
CA ALA A 522 -9.69 9.79 1.89
C ALA A 522 -10.82 8.88 2.38
N THR A 523 -11.88 9.48 2.89
CA THR A 523 -13.07 8.78 3.39
C THR A 523 -14.33 9.40 2.81
N HIS A 524 -15.29 8.55 2.47
CA HIS A 524 -16.62 8.95 2.01
C HIS A 524 -17.65 8.49 3.03
N LEU A 525 -18.52 9.40 3.46
CA LEU A 525 -19.59 9.14 4.42
C LEU A 525 -20.91 8.85 3.69
N GLU A 526 -21.83 8.17 4.36
CA GLU A 526 -23.14 7.79 3.77
C GLU A 526 -24.03 9.01 3.41
N ASP A 527 -23.75 10.19 3.98
CA ASP A 527 -24.42 11.46 3.66
C ASP A 527 -23.87 12.16 2.40
N GLY A 528 -22.84 11.62 1.76
CA GLY A 528 -22.22 12.21 0.56
C GLY A 528 -20.93 12.99 0.82
N MET A 529 -20.56 13.22 2.09
CA MET A 529 -19.34 13.97 2.40
C MET A 529 -18.09 13.16 2.07
N LEU A 530 -17.20 13.75 1.29
CA LEU A 530 -15.85 13.27 1.00
C LEU A 530 -14.84 14.10 1.80
N ILE A 531 -14.06 13.43 2.65
CA ILE A 531 -13.15 14.10 3.59
C ILE A 531 -11.75 13.50 3.47
N LEU A 532 -10.73 14.35 3.54
CA LEU A 532 -9.33 13.95 3.55
C LEU A 532 -8.72 14.18 4.94
N TYR A 533 -8.07 13.15 5.47
CA TYR A 533 -7.38 13.17 6.75
C TYR A 533 -5.95 12.67 6.61
N THR A 534 -5.10 13.05 7.55
CA THR A 534 -3.84 12.35 7.82
C THR A 534 -4.09 11.22 8.82
N VAL A 535 -3.29 10.16 8.79
CA VAL A 535 -3.29 9.09 9.82
C VAL A 535 -3.08 9.64 11.24
N ASN A 536 -2.45 10.82 11.36
CA ASN A 536 -2.24 11.51 12.62
C ASN A 536 -3.47 12.29 13.11
N GLY A 537 -4.59 12.29 12.36
CA GLY A 537 -5.87 12.88 12.76
C GLY A 537 -6.09 14.32 12.33
N ALA A 538 -5.20 14.88 11.51
CA ALA A 538 -5.41 16.22 10.98
C ALA A 538 -6.38 16.14 9.79
N LYS A 539 -7.52 16.84 9.88
CA LYS A 539 -8.42 17.07 8.75
C LYS A 539 -7.74 18.04 7.78
N LEU A 540 -7.58 17.63 6.53
CA LEU A 540 -6.94 18.45 5.49
C LEU A 540 -7.99 19.25 4.71
N CYS A 541 -9.01 18.59 4.18
CA CYS A 541 -10.07 19.22 3.40
C CYS A 541 -11.32 18.34 3.34
N SER A 542 -12.46 18.92 2.96
CA SER A 542 -13.73 18.21 2.76
C SER A 542 -14.54 18.83 1.62
N THR A 543 -15.25 18.01 0.88
CA THR A 543 -16.18 18.42 -0.18
C THR A 543 -17.38 17.48 -0.20
N ASP A 544 -18.52 17.94 -0.70
CA ASP A 544 -19.62 17.05 -1.06
C ASP A 544 -19.30 16.34 -2.39
N SER A 545 -19.49 15.02 -2.47
CA SER A 545 -19.34 14.27 -3.72
C SER A 545 -20.52 14.48 -4.66
N GLY A 546 -21.68 14.89 -4.16
CA GLY A 546 -22.93 15.06 -4.92
C GLY A 546 -23.63 13.75 -5.29
N GLU A 547 -23.06 12.61 -4.90
CA GLU A 547 -23.56 11.26 -5.19
C GLU A 547 -23.12 10.26 -4.13
N LYS A 548 -23.80 9.11 -4.05
CA LYS A 548 -23.31 7.96 -3.29
C LYS A 548 -22.22 7.26 -4.09
N LEU A 549 -21.00 7.24 -3.55
CA LEU A 549 -19.86 6.58 -4.17
C LEU A 549 -19.91 5.08 -3.94
N ASN A 550 -19.64 4.30 -4.99
CA ASN A 550 -19.53 2.84 -4.90
C ASN A 550 -18.09 2.36 -5.05
N ALA A 551 -17.23 3.17 -5.65
CA ALA A 551 -15.82 2.88 -5.85
C ALA A 551 -14.98 4.13 -5.58
N MET A 552 -13.85 3.94 -4.89
CA MET A 552 -12.89 4.98 -4.59
C MET A 552 -11.49 4.37 -4.60
N THR A 553 -10.55 4.96 -5.34
CA THR A 553 -9.16 4.48 -5.43
C THR A 553 -8.21 5.63 -5.68
N ILE A 554 -6.97 5.50 -5.23
CA ILE A 554 -5.92 6.50 -5.45
C ILE A 554 -5.03 6.07 -6.61
N CYS A 555 -4.69 7.02 -7.48
CA CYS A 555 -3.77 6.77 -8.58
C CYS A 555 -2.38 6.40 -8.08
N THR A 556 -1.82 5.32 -8.62
CA THR A 556 -0.45 4.89 -8.34
C THR A 556 0.52 6.05 -8.63
N GLY A 557 1.36 6.41 -7.66
CA GLY A 557 2.32 7.52 -7.79
C GLY A 557 1.73 8.93 -7.94
N GLY A 558 0.42 9.13 -7.73
CA GLY A 558 -0.25 10.42 -7.92
C GLY A 558 -1.04 10.89 -6.70
N GLU A 559 -1.02 12.20 -6.46
CA GLU A 559 -1.92 12.89 -5.52
C GLU A 559 -3.34 13.05 -6.11
N MET A 560 -3.84 12.02 -6.79
CA MET A 560 -5.14 12.05 -7.46
C MET A 560 -6.04 10.93 -6.95
N LEU A 561 -7.26 11.31 -6.59
CA LEU A 561 -8.33 10.43 -6.15
C LEU A 561 -9.30 10.19 -7.29
N VAL A 562 -9.64 8.93 -7.54
CA VAL A 562 -10.62 8.52 -8.55
C VAL A 562 -11.83 7.97 -7.83
N THR A 563 -13.01 8.50 -8.13
CA THR A 563 -14.27 8.08 -7.53
C THR A 563 -15.29 7.74 -8.61
N GLY A 564 -16.21 6.84 -8.31
CA GLY A 564 -17.41 6.63 -9.12
C GLY A 564 -18.55 6.05 -8.29
N GLY A 565 -19.78 6.34 -8.72
CA GLY A 565 -20.98 5.99 -7.96
C GLY A 565 -22.23 5.87 -8.81
N GLU A 566 -23.35 6.26 -8.21
CA GLU A 566 -24.70 6.17 -8.79
C GLU A 566 -24.96 7.16 -9.94
N SER A 567 -24.13 8.20 -10.10
CA SER A 567 -24.28 9.17 -11.19
C SER A 567 -23.80 8.66 -12.55
N CYS A 568 -23.23 7.45 -12.62
CA CYS A 568 -22.58 6.89 -13.81
C CYS A 568 -21.40 7.72 -14.33
N HIS A 569 -20.84 8.62 -13.52
CA HIS A 569 -19.63 9.37 -13.85
C HIS A 569 -18.45 8.86 -13.04
N VAL A 570 -17.25 8.96 -13.64
CA VAL A 570 -15.99 8.79 -12.90
C VAL A 570 -15.33 10.15 -12.75
N VAL A 571 -15.09 10.55 -11.50
CA VAL A 571 -14.56 11.88 -11.16
C VAL A 571 -13.15 11.73 -10.61
N ILE A 572 -12.19 12.43 -11.23
CA ILE A 572 -10.80 12.49 -10.80
C ILE A 572 -10.59 13.81 -10.05
N ARG A 573 -10.24 13.74 -8.78
CA ARG A 573 -10.01 14.87 -7.87
C ARG A 573 -8.54 14.94 -7.44
N SER A 574 -8.05 16.13 -7.11
CA SER A 574 -6.74 16.26 -6.46
C SER A 574 -6.85 15.99 -4.96
N MET A 575 -5.89 15.25 -4.40
CA MET A 575 -5.77 14.99 -2.96
C MET A 575 -5.22 16.20 -2.19
N ARG A 576 -4.94 17.34 -2.83
CA ARG A 576 -4.56 18.57 -2.11
C ARG A 576 -5.77 19.34 -1.62
N ASP A 577 -6.79 19.46 -2.47
CA ASP A 577 -7.95 20.31 -2.26
C ASP A 577 -9.30 19.61 -2.50
N LEU A 578 -9.30 18.32 -2.86
CA LEU A 578 -10.46 17.57 -3.37
C LEU A 578 -11.14 18.24 -4.58
N GLY A 579 -10.44 19.16 -5.25
CA GLY A 579 -10.93 19.84 -6.44
C GLY A 579 -10.99 18.89 -7.63
N VAL A 580 -12.11 18.94 -8.37
CA VAL A 580 -12.32 18.14 -9.58
C VAL A 580 -11.35 18.56 -10.69
N ARG A 581 -10.65 17.60 -11.27
CA ARG A 581 -9.68 17.79 -12.35
C ARG A 581 -10.19 17.25 -13.69
N CYS A 582 -10.98 16.17 -13.65
CA CYS A 582 -11.58 15.57 -14.82
C CYS A 582 -12.83 14.78 -14.42
N VAL A 583 -13.82 14.77 -15.32
CA VAL A 583 -15.02 13.94 -15.24
C VAL A 583 -15.05 13.09 -16.50
N LEU A 584 -15.13 11.78 -16.33
CA LEU A 584 -15.32 10.82 -17.41
C LEU A 584 -16.80 10.44 -17.44
N ASP A 585 -17.46 10.78 -18.55
CA ASP A 585 -18.88 10.51 -18.74
C ASP A 585 -19.12 9.07 -19.22
N LEU A 586 -19.77 8.27 -18.37
CA LEU A 586 -20.22 6.91 -18.67
C LEU A 586 -21.73 6.78 -18.50
N SER A 587 -22.49 7.86 -18.70
CA SER A 587 -23.97 7.89 -18.65
C SER A 587 -24.66 6.90 -19.59
N ASN A 588 -23.97 6.43 -20.63
CA ASN A 588 -24.45 5.35 -21.51
C ASN A 588 -24.42 3.95 -20.84
N HIS A 589 -23.84 3.85 -19.65
CA HIS A 589 -23.70 2.64 -18.85
C HIS A 589 -24.40 2.79 -17.50
N GLY A 590 -24.50 1.69 -16.74
CA GLY A 590 -25.09 1.71 -15.40
C GLY A 590 -24.17 2.34 -14.35
N PRO A 591 -24.65 2.45 -13.09
CA PRO A 591 -23.86 2.89 -11.95
C PRO A 591 -22.48 2.23 -11.91
N ILE A 592 -21.47 3.00 -11.51
CA ILE A 592 -20.11 2.49 -11.36
C ILE A 592 -20.09 1.60 -10.11
N ARG A 593 -19.50 0.41 -10.19
CA ARG A 593 -19.46 -0.58 -9.09
C ARG A 593 -18.06 -0.85 -8.59
N CYS A 594 -17.07 -0.84 -9.48
CA CYS A 594 -15.66 -0.95 -9.11
C CYS A 594 -14.78 -0.16 -10.08
N ILE A 595 -13.66 0.32 -9.57
CA ILE A 595 -12.61 0.99 -10.33
C ILE A 595 -11.29 0.37 -9.90
N THR A 596 -10.51 -0.12 -10.86
CA THR A 596 -9.21 -0.73 -10.61
C THR A 596 -8.17 -0.11 -11.55
N LEU A 597 -7.01 0.23 -11.00
CA LEU A 597 -5.85 0.68 -11.76
C LEU A 597 -4.88 -0.47 -11.97
N THR A 598 -4.07 -0.40 -13.02
CA THR A 598 -2.90 -1.29 -13.14
C THR A 598 -2.02 -1.12 -11.89
N PRO A 599 -1.76 -2.19 -11.12
CA PRO A 599 -0.94 -2.11 -9.91
C PRO A 599 0.51 -1.69 -10.22
N SER A 600 1.12 -0.94 -9.30
CA SER A 600 2.53 -0.56 -9.39
C SER A 600 3.48 -1.76 -9.39
N SER A 601 3.06 -2.91 -8.85
CA SER A 601 3.84 -4.15 -8.88
C SER A 601 4.05 -4.73 -10.28
N LEU A 602 3.24 -4.32 -11.26
CA LEU A 602 3.37 -4.73 -12.65
C LEU A 602 4.26 -3.78 -13.47
N ASN A 603 4.84 -2.75 -12.85
CA ASN A 603 5.70 -1.80 -13.55
C ASN A 603 6.92 -2.50 -14.18
N PRO A 604 7.32 -2.15 -15.42
CA PRO A 604 6.88 -0.99 -16.22
C PRO A 604 5.71 -1.27 -17.19
N ALA A 605 4.76 -2.16 -16.86
CA ALA A 605 3.61 -2.44 -17.73
C ALA A 605 2.77 -1.18 -18.05
N PRO A 606 2.11 -1.14 -19.24
CA PRO A 606 1.20 -0.07 -19.61
C PRO A 606 0.10 0.13 -18.56
N GLN A 607 -0.17 1.39 -18.24
CA GLN A 607 -1.12 1.77 -17.21
C GLN A 607 -2.50 2.00 -17.82
N PHE A 608 -3.48 1.34 -17.23
CA PHE A 608 -4.88 1.47 -17.59
C PHE A 608 -5.70 1.65 -16.32
N MET A 609 -6.85 2.29 -16.48
CA MET A 609 -7.91 2.28 -15.50
C MET A 609 -9.06 1.44 -16.05
N TYR A 610 -9.53 0.48 -15.26
CA TYR A 610 -10.61 -0.41 -15.58
C TYR A 610 -11.82 -0.04 -14.71
N ILE A 611 -12.97 0.14 -15.36
CA ILE A 611 -14.20 0.57 -14.71
C ILE A 611 -15.24 -0.52 -14.95
N GLY A 612 -15.77 -1.07 -13.86
CA GLY A 612 -16.87 -2.03 -13.87
C GLY A 612 -18.19 -1.35 -13.53
N THR A 613 -19.23 -1.70 -14.28
CA THR A 613 -20.56 -1.07 -14.21
C THR A 613 -21.66 -2.08 -13.87
N GLU A 614 -22.80 -1.58 -13.39
CA GLU A 614 -23.95 -2.39 -13.00
C GLU A 614 -24.58 -3.17 -14.19
N ASP A 615 -24.46 -2.67 -15.42
CA ASP A 615 -24.91 -3.35 -16.65
C ASP A 615 -23.94 -4.44 -17.14
N GLY A 616 -22.94 -4.78 -16.33
CA GLY A 616 -21.98 -5.85 -16.60
C GLY A 616 -20.87 -5.44 -17.57
N LYS A 617 -20.75 -4.16 -17.95
CA LYS A 617 -19.73 -3.70 -18.89
C LYS A 617 -18.43 -3.35 -18.19
N VAL A 618 -17.33 -3.68 -18.85
CA VAL A 618 -15.99 -3.22 -18.49
C VAL A 618 -15.56 -2.13 -19.46
N THR A 619 -15.29 -0.94 -18.93
CA THR A 619 -14.74 0.20 -19.67
C THR A 619 -13.28 0.36 -19.33
N ILE A 620 -12.46 0.63 -20.34
CA ILE A 620 -11.01 0.76 -20.20
C ILE A 620 -10.64 2.18 -20.55
N VAL A 621 -9.88 2.80 -19.66
CA VAL A 621 -9.42 4.17 -19.79
C VAL A 621 -7.92 4.16 -19.94
N ASP A 622 -7.46 4.78 -21.01
CA ASP A 622 -6.05 4.94 -21.33
C ASP A 622 -5.74 6.41 -21.65
N ARG A 623 -4.45 6.69 -21.82
CA ARG A 623 -4.05 7.86 -22.57
C ARG A 623 -4.21 7.50 -24.04
N GLY A 624 -4.88 8.35 -24.81
CA GLY A 624 -4.85 8.24 -26.26
C GLY A 624 -3.39 8.11 -26.74
N PRO A 625 -3.14 7.53 -27.94
CA PRO A 625 -1.78 7.42 -28.43
C PRO A 625 -1.12 8.80 -28.35
N MET A 626 -0.01 8.91 -27.61
CA MET A 626 0.87 10.08 -27.71
C MET A 626 1.16 10.22 -29.19
N GLN A 627 0.52 11.17 -29.87
CA GLN A 627 0.92 11.51 -31.22
C GLN A 627 2.31 12.12 -31.09
N ARG A 628 3.36 11.29 -31.11
CA ARG A 628 4.63 11.68 -31.72
C ARG A 628 4.38 11.75 -33.23
N LYS A 629 3.51 12.68 -33.68
CA LYS A 629 3.56 13.12 -35.07
C LYS A 629 4.75 14.08 -35.15
N PRO A 630 5.74 13.85 -36.02
CA PRO A 630 6.50 14.99 -36.50
C PRO A 630 5.49 15.92 -37.18
N LEU A 631 5.46 17.18 -36.77
CA LEU A 631 4.65 18.20 -37.41
C LEU A 631 4.96 18.18 -38.92
N ALA A 632 4.00 17.72 -39.72
CA ALA A 632 3.98 18.05 -41.14
C ALA A 632 3.34 19.44 -41.24
N GLU A 633 4.05 20.37 -41.86
CA GLU A 633 3.59 21.74 -42.08
C GLU A 633 2.25 21.74 -42.83
N GLY A 634 1.19 22.28 -42.22
CA GLY A 634 0.00 22.75 -42.97
C GLY A 634 -1.37 22.14 -42.65
N GLU A 635 -1.54 21.30 -41.62
CA GLU A 635 -2.89 20.85 -41.21
C GLU A 635 -3.32 21.54 -39.90
N GLU A 636 -4.34 22.42 -39.97
CA GLU A 636 -5.01 22.98 -38.80
C GLU A 636 -5.86 21.90 -38.11
N GLU A 637 -5.53 21.57 -36.86
CA GLU A 637 -6.38 20.75 -35.99
C GLU A 637 -7.60 21.57 -35.52
N VAL A 638 -8.80 21.14 -35.89
CA VAL A 638 -10.05 21.60 -35.26
C VAL A 638 -10.28 20.78 -33.99
N PRO A 639 -10.24 21.36 -32.78
CA PRO A 639 -10.45 20.61 -31.55
C PRO A 639 -11.93 20.26 -31.40
N TYR A 640 -12.24 18.96 -31.38
CA TYR A 640 -13.54 18.47 -30.92
C TYR A 640 -13.60 18.61 -29.39
N TRP A 641 -14.18 19.71 -28.94
CA TRP A 641 -14.66 19.86 -27.58
C TRP A 641 -15.95 19.08 -27.41
N ASN A 642 -15.99 18.17 -26.44
CA ASN A 642 -17.22 17.85 -25.71
C ASN A 642 -16.82 17.51 -24.26
N VAL A 643 -16.67 18.58 -23.48
CA VAL A 643 -16.75 18.57 -22.02
C VAL A 643 -18.10 19.17 -21.71
N ARG A 644 -18.96 18.44 -21.00
CA ARG A 644 -19.97 19.02 -20.14
C ARG A 644 -19.65 18.64 -18.72
#